data_AF-A0A328DJA9-F1
#
_entry.id   AF-A0A328DJA9-F1
#
_cell.length_a   1.000
_cell.length_b   1.000
_cell.length_c   1.000
_cell.angle_alpha   90.00
_cell.angle_beta   90.00
_cell.angle_gamma   90.00
#
_symmetry.space_group_name_H-M   'P 1'
#
loop_
_entity.id
_entity.type
_entity.pdbx_description
1 polymer ?
#
loop_
_entity_poly.entity_id
_entity_poly.type
_entity_poly.pdbx_seq_one_letter_code
_entity_poly.pdbx_strand_id
1 'polypeptide(L)'
;MFDCGPKSQYLGGQREKFVRLDDLDSRLSSPASSVTASKCSFGVEGLKRVGPTTRGTSNSFKKGMRKSSEGLKSIGRSLGFGVSLAVFPEDLKSFEKKIFDPQDKFLLLWNRIFVISCILGISVDPLFFYLPVFDDKSHCLGIDRKLATIATTLRTVIDAFYLLHMAVQFRTAYIAPSSRVFGRGELVIDSKQIAKRYLRSYFIVDFLAVFPLPQIVVWKFLQRSKGSDVLATKQALLFIILFQYLPRCVRLLPLTSELKRTAGVFAETAWAGAVSYLLLYMLASHVVGALWYLLSVERFDTCWQRACHGNGTCNTNFLYCGNQFMNGYSAWSNISSEVLNASCTVAGDNPPFDFGIFNNALSSGIVFSMKFLSKYCYCLWWGLQNLSTLGQGLQTSTYPGESIFSIALAIFGLILFALLIGNMQTYLQSLTIRLEEMRVKRRDSEQWMHHRLLPQELRERVRRYDQYKWLETRGVDEEAIVQSLPKDLRREIKRHLCLALVKRVPLFENMEERLLDAICERLKPSLYIENTYIVREGDPVDEMLFIIRGHLESVTTDGGRSGFFNRSLLKEGDFCGEELLTWALDPKSGINLPSSTRTVKALTEVEAFALAADELKFVAGQFRRLHSRQVQHTFRFYSQQWRTWAACFIQAAWRRYMRRKVMEIQRKEEEEEAERELLASRAGSHGHGSYSIGAAFLASKFAANALRGVHRNRNLKGGARELVKLQKPPEPDFSAEDAD
;
A
#
# COMPACT_ATOMS: atom_id res chain seq x y z
N MET A 1 8.34 41.16 -13.70
CA MET A 1 9.00 40.52 -14.85
C MET A 1 9.96 39.48 -14.28
N PHE A 2 9.45 38.33 -13.88
CA PHE A 2 10.23 37.24 -13.29
C PHE A 2 9.80 35.95 -13.96
N ASP A 3 10.74 35.39 -14.70
CA ASP A 3 10.64 34.14 -15.45
C ASP A 3 11.12 33.02 -14.51
N CYS A 4 10.25 32.07 -14.20
CA CYS A 4 10.57 30.88 -13.41
C CYS A 4 10.03 29.65 -14.13
N GLY A 5 10.84 29.12 -15.05
CA GLY A 5 10.62 27.80 -15.64
C GLY A 5 10.93 26.67 -14.64
N PRO A 6 10.24 25.52 -14.72
CA PRO A 6 10.50 24.39 -13.86
C PRO A 6 11.77 23.65 -14.31
N LYS A 7 12.75 23.50 -13.40
CA LYS A 7 13.92 22.64 -13.61
C LYS A 7 13.53 21.18 -13.43
N SER A 8 13.79 20.35 -14.44
CA SER A 8 13.73 18.89 -14.37
C SER A 8 15.16 18.33 -14.26
N GLN A 9 15.36 17.35 -13.39
CA GLN A 9 16.61 16.58 -13.28
C GLN A 9 16.36 15.17 -13.81
N TYR A 10 17.28 14.68 -14.64
CA TYR A 10 17.25 13.35 -15.25
C TYR A 10 18.07 12.35 -14.42
N LEU A 11 17.44 11.25 -14.00
CA LEU A 11 18.10 9.98 -13.71
C LEU A 11 17.12 8.85 -14.06
N GLY A 12 17.51 7.94 -14.96
CA GLY A 12 16.82 6.65 -15.14
C GLY A 12 15.68 6.54 -16.16
N GLY A 13 15.55 7.44 -17.14
CA GLY A 13 14.87 7.12 -18.42
C GLY A 13 13.37 6.78 -18.41
N GLN A 14 12.62 7.03 -17.34
CA GLN A 14 11.14 6.97 -17.34
C GLN A 14 10.53 8.22 -16.73
N ARG A 15 9.44 8.69 -17.36
CA ARG A 15 8.75 9.95 -17.04
C ARG A 15 7.55 9.64 -16.15
N GLU A 16 7.70 9.73 -14.83
CA GLU A 16 6.56 9.68 -13.91
C GLU A 16 6.15 11.11 -13.50
N LYS A 17 4.90 11.47 -13.79
CA LYS A 17 4.27 12.72 -13.33
C LYS A 17 3.80 12.52 -11.88
N PHE A 18 4.53 13.07 -10.92
CA PHE A 18 3.99 13.29 -9.58
C PHE A 18 3.32 14.67 -9.53
N VAL A 19 1.99 14.68 -9.44
CA VAL A 19 1.20 15.89 -9.20
C VAL A 19 1.10 16.09 -7.68
N ARG A 20 1.48 17.28 -7.21
CA ARG A 20 1.40 17.72 -5.82
C ARG A 20 -0.07 17.97 -5.45
N LEU A 21 -0.51 17.52 -4.28
CA LEU A 21 -1.91 17.58 -3.82
C LEU A 21 -2.34 18.96 -3.29
N ASP A 22 -1.62 20.04 -3.62
CA ASP A 22 -1.91 21.40 -3.13
C ASP A 22 -2.84 22.20 -4.08
N ASP A 23 -3.25 21.65 -5.23
CA ASP A 23 -4.06 22.36 -6.24
C ASP A 23 -5.56 21.95 -6.30
N LEU A 24 -6.09 21.23 -5.30
CA LEU A 24 -7.48 20.75 -5.32
C LEU A 24 -8.51 21.66 -4.61
N ASP A 25 -8.06 22.70 -3.90
CA ASP A 25 -8.95 23.65 -3.22
C ASP A 25 -9.04 24.98 -3.98
N SER A 26 -9.60 24.97 -5.20
CA SER A 26 -10.32 26.12 -5.77
C SER A 26 -10.95 25.78 -7.11
N ARG A 27 -12.28 25.60 -7.14
CA ARG A 27 -13.20 26.08 -8.19
C ARG A 27 -14.64 25.64 -7.90
N LEU A 28 -15.31 26.44 -7.07
CA LEU A 28 -16.74 26.66 -7.15
C LEU A 28 -16.93 27.92 -8.00
N SER A 29 -17.20 27.74 -9.29
CA SER A 29 -17.99 28.68 -10.11
C SER A 29 -18.13 28.13 -11.54
N SER A 30 -19.35 27.73 -11.89
CA SER A 30 -19.80 27.59 -13.28
C SER A 30 -19.96 28.97 -13.91
N PRO A 31 -19.76 29.12 -15.23
CA PRO A 31 -20.96 29.16 -16.08
C PRO A 31 -20.82 28.42 -17.43
N ALA A 32 -21.98 28.26 -18.06
CA ALA A 32 -22.30 27.45 -19.23
C ALA A 32 -21.68 27.92 -20.56
N SER A 33 -21.37 26.97 -21.45
CA SER A 33 -22.03 26.77 -22.76
C SER A 33 -21.15 26.00 -23.77
N SER A 34 -21.85 25.36 -24.71
CA SER A 34 -21.39 24.72 -25.95
C SER A 34 -21.04 23.22 -25.91
N VAL A 35 -21.98 22.49 -26.48
CA VAL A 35 -22.04 21.08 -26.83
C VAL A 35 -21.00 20.76 -27.91
N THR A 36 -20.14 19.77 -27.69
CA THR A 36 -19.62 18.90 -28.76
C THR A 36 -19.43 17.48 -28.25
N ALA A 37 -20.04 16.54 -28.99
CA ALA A 37 -20.04 15.11 -28.71
C ALA A 37 -18.69 14.48 -29.09
N SER A 38 -18.09 13.69 -28.18
CA SER A 38 -16.97 12.81 -28.51
C SER A 38 -17.37 11.35 -28.37
N LYS A 39 -17.38 10.67 -29.53
CA LYS A 39 -17.47 9.21 -29.70
C LYS A 39 -16.32 8.53 -28.96
N CYS A 40 -16.63 7.56 -28.11
CA CYS A 40 -15.66 6.58 -27.61
C CYS A 40 -15.49 5.47 -28.65
N SER A 41 -14.30 5.38 -29.26
CA SER A 41 -13.87 4.22 -30.05
C SER A 41 -12.71 3.52 -29.34
N PHE A 42 -12.90 2.25 -28.99
CA PHE A 42 -11.85 1.36 -28.48
C PHE A 42 -10.87 1.03 -29.61
N GLY A 43 -9.61 1.44 -29.46
CA GLY A 43 -8.50 1.05 -30.33
C GLY A 43 -7.63 -0.02 -29.67
N VAL A 44 -7.55 -1.19 -30.30
CA VAL A 44 -6.60 -2.26 -29.98
C VAL A 44 -5.40 -2.08 -30.91
N GLU A 45 -4.23 -1.79 -30.36
CA GLU A 45 -2.98 -1.70 -31.14
C GLU A 45 -1.88 -2.58 -30.54
N GLY A 46 -1.25 -3.39 -31.41
CA GLY A 46 0.21 -3.47 -31.39
C GLY A 46 0.89 -4.83 -31.23
N LEU A 47 0.54 -5.86 -32.02
CA LEU A 47 1.40 -7.04 -32.22
C LEU A 47 2.50 -6.69 -33.25
N LYS A 48 3.75 -6.51 -32.82
CA LYS A 48 4.90 -6.37 -33.74
C LYS A 48 5.56 -7.71 -34.05
N ARG A 49 5.42 -8.14 -35.30
CA ARG A 49 6.23 -9.14 -36.00
C ARG A 49 7.66 -8.61 -36.20
N VAL A 50 8.67 -9.42 -35.91
CA VAL A 50 10.04 -9.26 -36.41
C VAL A 50 10.27 -10.34 -37.47
N GLY A 51 10.61 -9.91 -38.69
CA GLY A 51 11.03 -10.77 -39.79
C GLY A 51 12.52 -11.15 -39.73
N PRO A 52 12.97 -12.09 -40.58
CA PRO A 52 14.19 -12.85 -40.37
C PRO A 52 15.42 -12.21 -41.03
N THR A 53 16.57 -12.32 -40.36
CA THR A 53 17.89 -12.09 -40.98
C THR A 53 18.55 -13.43 -41.30
N THR A 54 19.02 -13.53 -42.54
CA THR A 54 19.72 -14.66 -43.16
C THR A 54 21.24 -14.54 -42.99
N ARG A 55 21.90 -15.71 -42.87
CA ARG A 55 23.33 -16.09 -43.12
C ARG A 55 23.77 -17.04 -42.00
N GLY A 56 24.28 -18.25 -42.20
CA GLY A 56 24.65 -19.02 -43.38
C GLY A 56 25.32 -20.32 -42.93
N THR A 57 25.48 -21.24 -43.88
CA THR A 57 26.36 -22.44 -43.91
C THR A 57 26.02 -23.64 -43.02
N SER A 58 25.33 -24.59 -43.63
CA SER A 58 25.46 -26.02 -43.39
C SER A 58 26.80 -26.54 -43.91
N ASN A 59 27.46 -27.44 -43.18
CA ASN A 59 28.13 -28.62 -43.75
C ASN A 59 28.45 -29.66 -42.66
N SER A 60 27.66 -30.75 -42.69
CA SER A 60 28.07 -32.15 -42.76
C SER A 60 28.90 -32.85 -41.65
N PHE A 61 28.55 -34.14 -41.47
CA PHE A 61 29.28 -35.24 -40.84
C PHE A 61 29.44 -35.27 -39.30
N LYS A 62 28.58 -36.04 -38.61
CA LYS A 62 28.95 -37.40 -38.14
C LYS A 62 27.77 -38.18 -37.53
N LYS A 63 27.61 -39.37 -38.10
CA LYS A 63 26.81 -40.54 -37.71
C LYS A 63 27.46 -41.22 -36.49
N GLY A 64 26.67 -41.74 -35.54
CA GLY A 64 27.23 -42.67 -34.55
C GLY A 64 26.43 -42.91 -33.25
N MET A 65 25.43 -43.80 -33.34
CA MET A 65 25.06 -44.84 -32.35
C MET A 65 25.23 -44.57 -30.84
N ARG A 66 24.11 -44.56 -30.10
CA ARG A 66 23.82 -45.61 -29.09
C ARG A 66 22.35 -45.58 -28.66
N LYS A 67 21.59 -46.50 -29.25
CA LYS A 67 20.31 -47.00 -28.77
C LYS A 67 20.62 -48.39 -28.21
N SER A 68 20.57 -48.59 -26.89
CA SER A 68 20.33 -49.91 -26.28
C SER A 68 20.34 -49.81 -24.75
N SER A 69 19.17 -49.88 -24.13
CA SER A 69 18.84 -50.78 -23.00
C SER A 69 17.49 -50.39 -22.39
N GLU A 70 16.43 -50.45 -23.20
CA GLU A 70 15.10 -50.76 -22.67
C GLU A 70 14.90 -52.25 -22.82
N GLY A 71 14.86 -52.95 -21.68
CA GLY A 71 14.69 -54.40 -21.63
C GLY A 71 15.40 -54.96 -20.41
N LEU A 72 14.61 -55.27 -19.37
CA LEU A 72 14.94 -55.88 -18.07
C LEU A 72 14.96 -54.92 -16.87
N LYS A 73 13.75 -54.64 -16.37
CA LYS A 73 13.34 -54.83 -14.96
C LYS A 73 11.87 -54.41 -14.78
N SER A 74 10.98 -55.06 -15.52
CA SER A 74 9.64 -55.35 -15.01
C SER A 74 9.70 -56.76 -14.45
N ILE A 75 9.62 -56.89 -13.12
CA ILE A 75 9.16 -58.04 -12.33
C ILE A 75 9.45 -57.66 -10.87
N GLY A 76 8.38 -57.51 -10.08
CA GLY A 76 8.47 -57.26 -8.64
C GLY A 76 8.05 -55.87 -8.18
N ARG A 77 6.80 -55.46 -8.44
CA ARG A 77 6.04 -54.47 -7.63
C ARG A 77 4.55 -54.54 -7.97
N SER A 78 4.00 -55.74 -7.86
CA SER A 78 2.56 -55.94 -7.61
C SER A 78 2.45 -56.39 -6.16
N LEU A 79 1.58 -55.72 -5.39
CA LEU A 79 1.25 -55.90 -3.96
C LEU A 79 1.97 -54.93 -3.01
N GLY A 80 1.20 -53.99 -2.45
CA GLY A 80 1.51 -53.33 -1.18
C GLY A 80 1.44 -51.81 -1.18
N PHE A 81 0.32 -51.30 -0.65
CA PHE A 81 0.10 -49.96 -0.07
C PHE A 81 0.12 -48.71 -0.97
N GLY A 82 -1.00 -47.98 -0.92
CA GLY A 82 -1.18 -46.67 -1.53
C GLY A 82 -0.24 -45.65 -0.91
N VAL A 83 0.80 -45.29 -1.66
CA VAL A 83 1.60 -44.09 -1.42
C VAL A 83 0.98 -42.99 -2.27
N SER A 84 0.43 -41.97 -1.62
CA SER A 84 0.02 -40.73 -2.26
C SER A 84 1.22 -40.13 -3.00
N LEU A 85 1.11 -39.95 -4.31
CA LEU A 85 2.10 -39.24 -5.10
C LEU A 85 2.01 -37.75 -4.72
N ALA A 86 2.73 -37.35 -3.67
CA ALA A 86 2.95 -35.96 -3.30
C ALA A 86 4.04 -35.40 -4.23
N VAL A 87 3.69 -34.38 -5.02
CA VAL A 87 4.58 -33.80 -6.02
C VAL A 87 4.65 -32.29 -5.78
N PHE A 88 5.86 -31.74 -5.79
CA PHE A 88 6.10 -30.32 -5.61
C PHE A 88 5.64 -29.52 -6.86
N PRO A 89 5.22 -28.25 -6.70
CA PRO A 89 4.73 -27.43 -7.81
C PRO A 89 5.76 -27.26 -8.94
N GLU A 90 7.06 -27.39 -8.68
CA GLU A 90 8.10 -27.34 -9.70
C GLU A 90 8.10 -28.56 -10.68
N ASP A 91 7.64 -29.73 -10.23
CA ASP A 91 7.60 -30.97 -11.03
C ASP A 91 6.31 -31.11 -11.87
N LEU A 92 5.36 -30.18 -11.71
CA LEU A 92 4.06 -30.14 -12.39
C LEU A 92 4.18 -30.02 -13.92
N LYS A 93 5.31 -29.51 -14.42
CA LYS A 93 5.59 -29.39 -15.87
C LYS A 93 5.63 -30.73 -16.61
N SER A 94 5.72 -31.86 -15.90
CA SER A 94 5.78 -33.21 -16.50
C SER A 94 4.44 -33.95 -16.53
N PHE A 95 3.42 -33.50 -15.78
CA PHE A 95 2.07 -34.09 -15.74
C PHE A 95 1.02 -33.18 -16.43
N GLU A 96 1.39 -32.57 -17.55
CA GLU A 96 0.45 -31.82 -18.37
C GLU A 96 -0.59 -32.76 -19.00
N LYS A 97 -1.85 -32.64 -18.55
CA LYS A 97 -3.02 -32.42 -19.44
C LYS A 97 -4.40 -32.50 -18.76
N LYS A 98 -4.55 -32.81 -17.46
CA LYS A 98 -5.89 -33.07 -16.91
C LYS A 98 -6.24 -32.47 -15.55
N ILE A 99 -5.35 -31.76 -14.85
CA ILE A 99 -5.63 -31.27 -13.49
C ILE A 99 -5.22 -29.80 -13.37
N PHE A 100 -6.12 -28.98 -12.83
CA PHE A 100 -5.93 -27.55 -12.63
C PHE A 100 -5.31 -27.28 -11.25
N ASP A 101 -4.29 -26.42 -11.22
CA ASP A 101 -3.73 -25.91 -9.98
C ASP A 101 -4.69 -24.85 -9.38
N PRO A 102 -5.06 -24.95 -8.09
CA PRO A 102 -5.89 -23.94 -7.41
C PRO A 102 -5.31 -22.52 -7.43
N GLN A 103 -4.00 -22.36 -7.60
CA GLN A 103 -3.31 -21.05 -7.64
C GLN A 103 -3.17 -20.49 -9.06
N ASP A 104 -3.62 -21.21 -10.09
CA ASP A 104 -3.49 -20.76 -11.46
C ASP A 104 -4.37 -19.53 -11.74
N LYS A 105 -3.84 -18.56 -12.51
CA LYS A 105 -4.52 -17.30 -12.83
C LYS A 105 -5.83 -17.56 -13.57
N PHE A 106 -5.87 -18.58 -14.42
CA PHE A 106 -7.09 -18.99 -15.13
C PHE A 106 -8.18 -19.43 -14.16
N LEU A 107 -7.86 -20.28 -13.18
CA LEU A 107 -8.84 -20.78 -12.23
C LEU A 107 -9.32 -19.69 -11.28
N LEU A 108 -8.44 -18.77 -10.88
CA LEU A 108 -8.83 -17.59 -10.10
C LEU A 108 -9.82 -16.71 -10.88
N LEU A 109 -9.58 -16.47 -12.17
CA LEU A 109 -10.52 -15.75 -13.04
C LEU A 109 -11.83 -16.52 -13.21
N TRP A 110 -11.78 -17.84 -13.42
CA TRP A 110 -12.94 -18.71 -13.51
C TRP A 110 -13.82 -18.64 -12.25
N ASN A 111 -13.20 -18.72 -11.07
CA ASN A 111 -13.89 -18.59 -9.79
C ASN A 111 -14.53 -17.21 -9.61
N ARG A 112 -13.88 -16.12 -10.04
CA ARG A 112 -14.49 -14.77 -10.06
C ARG A 112 -15.75 -14.73 -10.93
N ILE A 113 -15.66 -15.23 -12.17
CA ILE A 113 -16.80 -15.29 -13.10
C ILE A 113 -17.91 -16.17 -12.53
N PHE A 114 -17.56 -17.28 -11.85
CA PHE A 114 -18.53 -18.16 -11.21
C PHE A 114 -19.25 -17.51 -10.03
N VAL A 115 -18.59 -16.71 -9.21
CA VAL A 115 -19.29 -15.90 -8.18
C VAL A 115 -20.31 -14.97 -8.83
N ILE A 116 -19.95 -14.28 -9.91
CA ILE A 116 -20.87 -13.40 -10.64
C ILE A 116 -22.06 -14.20 -11.19
N SER A 117 -21.80 -15.36 -11.80
CA SER A 117 -22.85 -16.28 -12.27
C SER A 117 -23.75 -16.75 -11.13
N CYS A 118 -23.22 -16.98 -9.93
CA CYS A 118 -24.00 -17.34 -8.76
C CYS A 118 -24.96 -16.21 -8.34
N ILE A 119 -24.46 -14.98 -8.27
CA ILE A 119 -25.27 -13.79 -7.95
C ILE A 119 -26.39 -13.60 -9.00
N LEU A 120 -26.07 -13.76 -10.28
CA LEU A 120 -27.07 -13.73 -11.35
C LEU A 120 -28.10 -14.86 -11.20
N GLY A 121 -27.68 -16.08 -10.87
CA GLY A 121 -28.57 -17.21 -10.63
C GLY A 121 -29.59 -16.94 -9.51
N ILE A 122 -29.13 -16.36 -8.40
CA ILE A 122 -29.97 -15.95 -7.27
C ILE A 122 -30.94 -14.83 -7.67
N SER A 123 -30.54 -13.94 -8.59
CA SER A 123 -31.40 -12.86 -9.12
C SER A 123 -32.49 -13.35 -10.07
N VAL A 124 -32.24 -14.44 -10.81
CA VAL A 124 -33.17 -14.98 -11.81
C VAL A 124 -34.28 -15.82 -11.20
N ASP A 125 -34.03 -16.54 -10.11
CA ASP A 125 -35.03 -17.41 -9.47
C ASP A 125 -36.33 -16.70 -9.05
N PRO A 126 -36.28 -15.51 -8.42
CA PRO A 126 -37.49 -14.77 -8.10
C PRO A 126 -38.29 -14.31 -9.33
N LEU A 127 -37.74 -14.33 -10.55
CA LEU A 127 -38.51 -13.96 -11.76
C LEU A 127 -39.69 -14.91 -11.99
N PHE A 128 -39.56 -16.17 -11.58
CA PHE A 128 -40.63 -17.15 -11.68
C PHE A 128 -41.83 -16.82 -10.77
N PHE A 129 -41.64 -16.02 -9.73
CA PHE A 129 -42.73 -15.55 -8.86
C PHE A 129 -43.66 -14.55 -9.54
N TYR A 130 -43.18 -13.86 -10.58
CA TYR A 130 -43.98 -12.91 -11.36
C TYR A 130 -44.83 -13.57 -12.47
N LEU A 131 -44.74 -14.89 -12.63
CA LEU A 131 -45.43 -15.64 -13.68
C LEU A 131 -46.95 -15.66 -13.53
N PRO A 132 -47.54 -15.89 -12.33
CA PRO A 132 -48.98 -15.89 -12.17
C PRO A 132 -49.53 -14.47 -12.32
N VAL A 133 -50.52 -14.27 -13.21
CA VAL A 133 -51.14 -12.96 -13.47
C VAL A 133 -52.64 -13.15 -13.66
N PHE A 134 -53.44 -12.25 -13.09
CA PHE A 134 -54.89 -12.26 -13.31
C PHE A 134 -55.23 -11.50 -14.59
N ASP A 135 -56.07 -12.12 -15.43
CA ASP A 135 -56.63 -11.45 -16.61
C ASP A 135 -57.93 -10.75 -16.24
N ASP A 136 -57.92 -9.42 -16.32
CA ASP A 136 -59.06 -8.56 -16.01
C ASP A 136 -60.25 -8.82 -16.94
N LYS A 137 -60.00 -9.20 -18.20
CA LYS A 137 -61.07 -9.41 -19.19
C LYS A 137 -61.83 -10.71 -19.01
N SER A 138 -61.15 -11.74 -18.52
CA SER A 138 -61.70 -13.09 -18.42
C SER A 138 -61.84 -13.60 -16.99
N HIS A 139 -61.60 -12.73 -15.99
CA HIS A 139 -61.68 -13.01 -14.56
C HIS A 139 -61.08 -14.38 -14.18
N CYS A 140 -59.88 -14.66 -14.70
CA CYS A 140 -59.18 -15.91 -14.45
C CYS A 140 -57.70 -15.67 -14.11
N LEU A 141 -57.12 -16.59 -13.35
CA LEU A 141 -55.69 -16.63 -13.08
C LEU A 141 -54.97 -17.38 -14.20
N GLY A 142 -54.00 -16.72 -14.82
CA GLY A 142 -53.16 -17.28 -15.89
C GLY A 142 -51.67 -17.23 -15.54
N ILE A 143 -50.85 -17.67 -16.50
CA ILE A 143 -49.39 -17.61 -16.43
C ILE A 143 -48.89 -16.81 -17.63
N ASP A 144 -48.02 -15.82 -17.38
CA ASP A 144 -47.38 -15.05 -18.44
C ASP A 144 -46.38 -15.93 -19.21
N ARG A 145 -46.79 -16.35 -20.42
CA ARG A 145 -45.98 -17.20 -21.30
C ARG A 145 -44.71 -16.53 -21.81
N LYS A 146 -44.72 -15.19 -22.00
CA LYS A 146 -43.53 -14.46 -22.48
C LYS A 146 -42.48 -14.44 -21.39
N LEU A 147 -42.87 -14.09 -20.17
CA LEU A 147 -41.97 -14.10 -19.02
C LEU A 147 -41.50 -15.53 -18.68
N ALA A 148 -42.38 -16.53 -18.78
CA ALA A 148 -42.02 -17.94 -18.58
C ALA A 148 -40.90 -18.40 -19.52
N THR A 149 -40.99 -18.06 -20.80
CA THR A 149 -39.98 -18.42 -21.81
C THR A 149 -38.65 -17.70 -21.54
N ILE A 150 -38.69 -16.43 -21.15
CA ILE A 150 -37.47 -15.66 -20.84
C ILE A 150 -36.80 -16.16 -19.55
N ALA A 151 -37.56 -16.35 -18.48
CA ALA A 151 -37.02 -16.82 -17.20
C ALA A 151 -36.43 -18.23 -17.31
N THR A 152 -37.10 -19.14 -18.01
CA THR A 152 -36.58 -20.50 -18.24
C THR A 152 -35.32 -20.51 -19.11
N THR A 153 -35.28 -19.74 -20.20
CA THR A 153 -34.07 -19.67 -21.06
C THR A 153 -32.89 -19.08 -20.30
N LEU A 154 -33.06 -17.96 -19.61
CA LEU A 154 -32.01 -17.35 -18.79
C LEU A 154 -31.51 -18.31 -17.69
N ARG A 155 -32.44 -19.01 -17.03
CA ARG A 155 -32.10 -20.02 -16.03
C ARG A 155 -31.28 -21.17 -16.62
N THR A 156 -31.66 -21.71 -17.77
CA THR A 156 -30.90 -22.80 -18.42
C THR A 156 -29.47 -22.41 -18.79
N VAL A 157 -29.24 -21.16 -19.21
CA VAL A 157 -27.90 -20.65 -19.52
C VAL A 157 -27.03 -20.59 -18.26
N ILE A 158 -27.57 -20.13 -17.14
CA ILE A 158 -26.86 -20.07 -15.85
C ILE A 158 -26.55 -21.49 -15.36
N ASP A 159 -27.49 -22.42 -15.47
CA ASP A 159 -27.32 -23.80 -15.01
C ASP A 159 -26.25 -24.54 -15.83
N ALA A 160 -26.14 -24.26 -17.13
CA ALA A 160 -25.04 -24.78 -17.95
C ALA A 160 -23.67 -24.31 -17.45
N PHE A 161 -23.56 -23.05 -16.99
CA PHE A 161 -22.33 -22.52 -16.40
C PHE A 161 -21.98 -23.23 -15.08
N TYR A 162 -22.98 -23.52 -14.25
CA TYR A 162 -22.78 -24.32 -13.05
C TYR A 162 -22.33 -25.75 -13.33
N LEU A 163 -22.94 -26.43 -14.31
CA LEU A 163 -22.51 -27.78 -14.71
C LEU A 163 -21.04 -27.78 -15.16
N LEU A 164 -20.64 -26.77 -15.92
CA LEU A 164 -19.25 -26.59 -16.35
C LEU A 164 -18.33 -26.36 -15.14
N HIS A 165 -18.73 -25.54 -14.17
CA HIS A 165 -17.96 -25.35 -12.94
C HIS A 165 -17.84 -26.64 -12.12
N MET A 166 -18.92 -27.42 -11.97
CA MET A 166 -18.87 -28.74 -11.30
C MET A 166 -17.88 -29.67 -12.01
N ALA A 167 -17.86 -29.70 -13.34
CA ALA A 167 -16.90 -30.48 -14.11
C ALA A 167 -15.45 -30.04 -13.86
N VAL A 168 -15.20 -28.73 -13.76
CA VAL A 168 -13.89 -28.18 -13.40
C VAL A 168 -13.49 -28.60 -11.98
N GLN A 169 -14.41 -28.60 -11.00
CA GLN A 169 -14.12 -28.99 -9.61
C GLN A 169 -13.64 -30.45 -9.48
N PHE A 170 -14.12 -31.37 -10.32
CA PHE A 170 -13.60 -32.74 -10.38
C PHE A 170 -12.15 -32.83 -10.90
N ARG A 171 -11.64 -31.75 -11.50
CA ARG A 171 -10.29 -31.63 -12.06
C ARG A 171 -9.42 -30.61 -11.33
N THR A 172 -9.90 -29.99 -10.25
CA THR A 172 -9.14 -29.01 -9.48
C THR A 172 -8.38 -29.71 -8.36
N ALA A 173 -7.06 -29.56 -8.34
CA ALA A 173 -6.24 -30.04 -7.22
C ALA A 173 -6.55 -29.25 -5.95
N TYR A 174 -6.28 -29.84 -4.79
CA TYR A 174 -6.50 -29.18 -3.51
C TYR A 174 -5.29 -29.26 -2.61
N ILE A 175 -5.18 -28.29 -1.71
CA ILE A 175 -4.16 -28.26 -0.67
C ILE A 175 -4.66 -29.04 0.56
N ALA A 176 -3.96 -30.08 0.98
CA ALA A 176 -4.37 -30.92 2.10
C ALA A 176 -4.34 -30.13 3.43
N PRO A 177 -5.42 -30.12 4.24
CA PRO A 177 -5.44 -29.36 5.50
C PRO A 177 -4.36 -29.79 6.51
N SER A 178 -4.07 -31.10 6.58
CA SER A 178 -3.05 -31.68 7.48
C SER A 178 -1.62 -31.26 7.14
N SER A 179 -1.36 -30.93 5.87
CA SER A 179 -0.05 -30.46 5.42
C SER A 179 0.18 -28.95 5.61
N ARG A 180 -0.77 -28.19 6.17
CA ARG A 180 -0.66 -26.72 6.28
C ARG A 180 0.29 -26.22 7.36
N VAL A 181 1.15 -27.07 7.91
CA VAL A 181 2.13 -26.68 8.92
C VAL A 181 3.19 -25.81 8.22
N PHE A 182 3.35 -24.56 8.66
CA PHE A 182 4.24 -23.53 8.06
C PHE A 182 3.81 -22.91 6.72
N GLY A 183 2.52 -22.96 6.35
CA GLY A 183 2.02 -22.21 5.18
C GLY A 183 2.39 -22.80 3.81
N ARG A 184 3.22 -23.85 3.78
CA ARG A 184 3.41 -24.73 2.60
C ARG A 184 2.51 -25.93 2.76
N GLY A 185 1.39 -25.95 2.05
CA GLY A 185 0.55 -27.15 1.99
C GLY A 185 0.90 -28.01 0.79
N GLU A 186 0.87 -29.32 0.96
CA GLU A 186 1.06 -30.29 -0.11
C GLU A 186 -0.15 -30.29 -1.05
N LEU A 187 0.14 -30.23 -2.35
CA LEU A 187 -0.86 -30.26 -3.40
C LEU A 187 -1.24 -31.72 -3.71
N VAL A 188 -2.50 -32.07 -3.49
CA VAL A 188 -3.02 -33.40 -3.84
C VAL A 188 -3.55 -33.38 -5.26
N ILE A 189 -2.89 -34.16 -6.12
CA ILE A 189 -3.14 -34.23 -7.58
C ILE A 189 -3.87 -35.54 -7.96
N ASP A 190 -4.04 -36.51 -7.05
CA ASP A 190 -4.73 -37.76 -7.37
C ASP A 190 -6.23 -37.54 -7.69
N SER A 191 -6.62 -37.82 -8.94
CA SER A 191 -8.01 -37.65 -9.42
C SER A 191 -9.04 -38.41 -8.57
N LYS A 192 -8.70 -39.59 -8.03
CA LYS A 192 -9.63 -40.36 -7.18
C LYS A 192 -9.85 -39.67 -5.85
N GLN A 193 -8.80 -39.07 -5.28
CA GLN A 193 -8.89 -38.33 -4.02
C GLN A 193 -9.61 -36.99 -4.19
N ILE A 194 -9.38 -36.29 -5.31
CA ILE A 194 -10.11 -35.08 -5.69
C ILE A 194 -11.61 -35.38 -5.79
N ALA A 195 -11.98 -36.39 -6.58
CA ALA A 195 -13.38 -36.78 -6.76
C ALA A 195 -14.05 -37.21 -5.45
N LYS A 196 -13.38 -38.05 -4.63
CA LYS A 196 -13.91 -38.49 -3.33
C LYS A 196 -14.13 -37.32 -2.37
N ARG A 197 -13.20 -36.36 -2.35
CA ARG A 197 -13.32 -35.16 -1.52
C ARG A 197 -14.51 -34.31 -1.97
N TYR A 198 -14.60 -34.00 -3.26
CA TYR A 198 -15.66 -33.16 -3.80
C TYR A 198 -17.05 -33.78 -3.60
N LEU A 199 -17.20 -35.09 -3.85
CA LEU A 199 -18.43 -35.84 -3.63
C LEU A 199 -18.90 -35.80 -2.17
N ARG A 200 -17.97 -35.81 -1.20
CA ARG A 200 -18.30 -35.80 0.23
C ARG A 200 -18.58 -34.39 0.78
N SER A 201 -18.08 -33.33 0.14
CA SER A 201 -18.15 -31.97 0.67
C SER A 201 -19.22 -31.11 0.01
N TYR A 202 -19.06 -30.75 -1.27
CA TYR A 202 -19.86 -29.70 -1.92
C TYR A 202 -20.75 -30.19 -3.05
N PHE A 203 -20.50 -31.41 -3.55
CA PHE A 203 -21.22 -31.94 -4.70
C PHE A 203 -22.74 -31.99 -4.50
N ILE A 204 -23.22 -32.40 -3.32
CA ILE A 204 -24.67 -32.49 -3.05
C ILE A 204 -25.32 -31.12 -3.13
N VAL A 205 -24.67 -30.08 -2.58
CA VAL A 205 -25.17 -28.69 -2.62
C VAL A 205 -25.16 -28.17 -4.06
N ASP A 206 -24.08 -28.41 -4.80
CA ASP A 206 -23.95 -28.02 -6.20
C ASP A 206 -25.00 -28.73 -7.07
N PHE A 207 -25.23 -30.01 -6.84
CA PHE A 207 -26.24 -30.79 -7.55
C PHE A 207 -27.67 -30.30 -7.29
N LEU A 208 -28.02 -30.09 -6.02
CA LEU A 208 -29.35 -29.57 -5.65
C LEU A 208 -29.59 -28.15 -6.16
N ALA A 209 -28.55 -27.32 -6.21
CA ALA A 209 -28.63 -25.99 -6.79
C ALA A 209 -28.99 -26.04 -8.27
N VAL A 210 -28.35 -26.92 -9.05
CA VAL A 210 -28.41 -26.96 -10.53
C VAL A 210 -29.60 -27.75 -11.08
N PHE A 211 -30.26 -28.54 -10.24
CA PHE A 211 -31.36 -29.40 -10.68
C PHE A 211 -32.45 -28.57 -11.41
N PRO A 212 -32.96 -28.95 -12.59
CA PRO A 212 -33.81 -28.07 -13.40
C PRO A 212 -35.32 -28.19 -13.08
N LEU A 213 -35.71 -28.21 -11.80
CA LEU A 213 -37.12 -28.42 -11.41
C LEU A 213 -38.06 -27.30 -11.89
N PRO A 214 -37.77 -25.99 -11.70
CA PRO A 214 -38.61 -24.91 -12.22
C PRO A 214 -38.78 -25.01 -13.73
N GLN A 215 -37.71 -25.33 -14.47
CA GLN A 215 -37.75 -25.47 -15.91
C GLN A 215 -38.65 -26.61 -16.35
N ILE A 216 -38.56 -27.79 -15.71
CA ILE A 216 -39.41 -28.95 -16.03
C ILE A 216 -40.89 -28.60 -15.84
N VAL A 217 -41.24 -27.96 -14.72
CA VAL A 217 -42.63 -27.62 -14.40
C VAL A 217 -43.18 -26.55 -15.36
N VAL A 218 -42.43 -25.46 -15.60
CA VAL A 218 -42.85 -24.41 -16.51
C VAL A 218 -42.93 -24.91 -17.96
N TRP A 219 -41.97 -25.73 -18.39
CA TRP A 219 -41.96 -26.31 -19.73
C TRP A 219 -43.15 -27.25 -19.95
N LYS A 220 -43.46 -28.11 -18.96
CA LYS A 220 -44.66 -28.94 -18.98
C LYS A 220 -45.93 -28.11 -19.16
N PHE A 221 -46.04 -26.98 -18.45
CA PHE A 221 -47.16 -26.05 -18.60
C PHE A 221 -47.20 -25.42 -20.02
N LEU A 222 -46.07 -24.93 -20.53
CA LEU A 222 -45.97 -24.31 -21.85
C LEU A 222 -46.38 -25.27 -22.98
N GLN A 223 -46.15 -26.58 -22.82
CA GLN A 223 -46.49 -27.60 -23.82
C GLN A 223 -47.90 -28.20 -23.72
N ARG A 224 -48.46 -28.38 -22.52
CA ARG A 224 -49.73 -29.13 -22.33
C ARG A 224 -50.99 -28.28 -22.15
N SER A 225 -50.85 -26.95 -22.07
CA SER A 225 -51.86 -25.96 -21.66
C SER A 225 -53.33 -26.42 -21.54
N LYS A 226 -53.67 -27.05 -20.41
CA LYS A 226 -55.04 -27.11 -19.89
C LYS A 226 -55.12 -26.16 -18.69
N GLY A 227 -56.25 -25.48 -18.48
CA GLY A 227 -56.38 -24.52 -17.37
C GLY A 227 -56.27 -25.17 -15.98
N SER A 228 -56.61 -26.46 -15.85
CA SER A 228 -56.36 -27.26 -14.63
C SER A 228 -54.89 -27.30 -14.19
N ASP A 229 -53.95 -27.12 -15.13
CA ASP A 229 -52.52 -27.17 -14.84
C ASP A 229 -51.99 -25.87 -14.24
N VAL A 230 -52.74 -24.75 -14.29
CA VAL A 230 -52.30 -23.45 -13.74
C VAL A 230 -52.18 -23.52 -12.21
N LEU A 231 -53.18 -24.07 -11.53
CA LEU A 231 -53.18 -24.21 -10.07
C LEU A 231 -52.03 -25.11 -9.60
N ALA A 232 -51.89 -26.28 -10.22
CA ALA A 232 -50.81 -27.22 -9.91
C ALA A 232 -49.43 -26.62 -10.18
N THR A 233 -49.28 -25.86 -11.27
CA THR A 233 -48.03 -25.17 -11.61
C THR A 233 -47.70 -24.08 -10.61
N LYS A 234 -48.66 -23.22 -10.25
CA LYS A 234 -48.48 -22.16 -9.24
C LYS A 234 -48.03 -22.73 -7.89
N GLN A 235 -48.74 -23.73 -7.39
CA GLN A 235 -48.42 -24.36 -6.10
C GLN A 235 -47.04 -25.04 -6.15
N ALA A 236 -46.74 -25.79 -7.22
CA ALA A 236 -45.45 -26.44 -7.37
C ALA A 236 -44.30 -25.43 -7.43
N LEU A 237 -44.45 -24.32 -8.16
CA LEU A 237 -43.41 -23.31 -8.32
C LEU A 237 -42.97 -22.70 -6.99
N LEU A 238 -43.91 -22.37 -6.09
CA LEU A 238 -43.59 -21.78 -4.79
C LEU A 238 -42.62 -22.67 -3.98
N PHE A 239 -42.95 -23.96 -3.83
CA PHE A 239 -42.12 -24.89 -3.05
C PHE A 239 -40.82 -25.24 -3.77
N ILE A 240 -40.88 -25.46 -5.09
CA ILE A 240 -39.71 -25.83 -5.89
C ILE A 240 -38.67 -24.72 -5.90
N ILE A 241 -39.09 -23.48 -6.11
CA ILE A 241 -38.17 -22.34 -6.15
C ILE A 241 -37.54 -22.15 -4.77
N LEU A 242 -38.33 -22.17 -3.69
CA LEU A 242 -37.80 -22.03 -2.33
C LEU A 242 -36.80 -23.15 -1.98
N PHE A 243 -37.11 -24.40 -2.36
CA PHE A 243 -36.25 -25.55 -2.14
C PHE A 243 -34.89 -25.43 -2.85
N GLN A 244 -34.88 -24.89 -4.07
CA GLN A 244 -33.63 -24.72 -4.85
C GLN A 244 -32.87 -23.44 -4.56
N TYR A 245 -33.57 -22.41 -4.11
CA TYR A 245 -32.99 -21.13 -3.78
C TYR A 245 -32.00 -21.25 -2.61
N LEU A 246 -32.32 -22.06 -1.61
CA LEU A 246 -31.47 -22.25 -0.43
C LEU A 246 -30.08 -22.85 -0.76
N PRO A 247 -29.96 -23.99 -1.49
CA PRO A 247 -28.67 -24.49 -1.95
C PRO A 247 -27.83 -23.46 -2.72
N ARG A 248 -28.46 -22.60 -3.54
CA ARG A 248 -27.77 -21.55 -4.30
C ARG A 248 -27.20 -20.45 -3.41
N CYS A 249 -27.97 -20.01 -2.41
CA CYS A 249 -27.48 -19.08 -1.40
C CYS A 249 -26.33 -19.68 -0.58
N VAL A 250 -26.47 -20.93 -0.14
CA VAL A 250 -25.43 -21.62 0.65
C VAL A 250 -24.14 -21.76 -0.16
N ARG A 251 -24.21 -21.99 -1.47
CA ARG A 251 -23.03 -22.09 -2.34
C ARG A 251 -22.22 -20.80 -2.44
N LEU A 252 -22.86 -19.63 -2.29
CA LEU A 252 -22.17 -18.34 -2.35
C LEU A 252 -21.19 -18.12 -1.18
N LEU A 253 -21.48 -18.67 0.00
CA LEU A 253 -20.69 -18.49 1.22
C LEU A 253 -19.25 -19.04 1.13
N PRO A 254 -19.00 -20.33 0.83
CA PRO A 254 -17.64 -20.86 0.74
C PRO A 254 -16.85 -20.23 -0.41
N LEU A 255 -17.53 -19.89 -1.52
CA LEU A 255 -16.90 -19.28 -2.68
C LEU A 255 -16.40 -17.86 -2.41
N THR A 256 -17.22 -17.03 -1.77
CA THR A 256 -16.82 -15.67 -1.38
C THR A 256 -15.72 -15.71 -0.31
N SER A 257 -15.79 -16.66 0.63
CA SER A 257 -14.71 -16.90 1.62
C SER A 257 -13.40 -17.30 0.95
N GLU A 258 -13.44 -18.23 -0.01
CA GLU A 258 -12.26 -18.68 -0.73
C GLU A 258 -11.67 -17.57 -1.59
N LEU A 259 -12.50 -16.78 -2.28
CA LEU A 259 -12.08 -15.63 -3.07
C LEU A 259 -11.43 -14.51 -2.22
N LYS A 260 -12.00 -14.25 -1.03
CA LYS A 260 -11.45 -13.31 -0.05
C LYS A 260 -10.08 -13.79 0.46
N ARG A 261 -9.90 -15.09 0.61
CA ARG A 261 -8.66 -15.72 1.09
C ARG A 261 -7.55 -15.82 0.04
N THR A 262 -7.88 -16.20 -1.19
CA THR A 262 -6.87 -16.54 -2.23
C THR A 262 -6.40 -15.34 -3.02
N ALA A 263 -7.30 -14.39 -3.25
CA ALA A 263 -7.03 -13.32 -4.19
C ALA A 263 -7.25 -11.93 -3.57
N GLY A 264 -7.77 -11.86 -2.33
CA GLY A 264 -8.12 -10.60 -1.69
C GLY A 264 -9.13 -9.80 -2.52
N VAL A 265 -9.99 -10.44 -3.31
CA VAL A 265 -10.64 -9.85 -4.52
C VAL A 265 -11.80 -8.88 -4.28
N PHE A 266 -11.81 -8.21 -3.15
CA PHE A 266 -12.45 -6.89 -3.06
C PHE A 266 -11.46 -5.79 -2.63
N ALA A 267 -10.16 -6.04 -2.75
CA ALA A 267 -9.08 -5.18 -2.26
C ALA A 267 -8.21 -4.55 -3.37
N GLU A 268 -8.62 -4.59 -4.64
CA GLU A 268 -8.01 -3.65 -5.61
C GLU A 268 -8.44 -2.21 -5.29
N THR A 269 -9.68 -2.01 -4.84
CA THR A 269 -10.17 -0.74 -4.30
C THR A 269 -11.14 -0.99 -3.14
N ALA A 270 -11.01 -0.23 -2.04
CA ALA A 270 -11.92 -0.32 -0.88
C ALA A 270 -13.41 -0.14 -1.26
N TRP A 271 -13.67 0.53 -2.39
CA TRP A 271 -15.01 0.79 -2.91
C TRP A 271 -15.69 -0.44 -3.53
N ALA A 272 -14.92 -1.38 -4.09
CA ALA A 272 -15.47 -2.59 -4.71
C ALA A 272 -16.20 -3.48 -3.68
N GLY A 273 -15.67 -3.56 -2.45
CA GLY A 273 -16.33 -4.26 -1.34
C GLY A 273 -17.65 -3.60 -0.96
N ALA A 274 -17.66 -2.27 -0.84
CA ALA A 274 -18.86 -1.49 -0.53
C ALA A 274 -19.99 -1.71 -1.57
N VAL A 275 -19.69 -1.54 -2.86
CA VAL A 275 -20.66 -1.77 -3.94
C VAL A 275 -21.22 -3.18 -3.92
N SER A 276 -20.39 -4.18 -3.57
CA SER A 276 -20.82 -5.59 -3.50
C SER A 276 -21.85 -5.84 -2.40
N TYR A 277 -21.66 -5.27 -1.20
CA TYR A 277 -22.66 -5.38 -0.12
C TYR A 277 -23.95 -4.63 -0.46
N LEU A 278 -23.87 -3.47 -1.11
CA LEU A 278 -25.05 -2.76 -1.61
C LEU A 278 -25.81 -3.59 -2.64
N LEU A 279 -25.10 -4.25 -3.56
CA LEU A 279 -25.72 -5.12 -4.56
C LEU A 279 -26.41 -6.34 -3.92
N LEU A 280 -25.81 -6.96 -2.91
CA LEU A 280 -26.43 -8.05 -2.15
C LEU A 280 -27.69 -7.56 -1.40
N TYR A 281 -27.67 -6.35 -0.86
CA TYR A 281 -28.84 -5.74 -0.23
C TYR A 281 -29.97 -5.48 -1.24
N MET A 282 -29.65 -4.93 -2.42
CA MET A 282 -30.61 -4.76 -3.51
C MET A 282 -31.19 -6.10 -4.00
N LEU A 283 -30.36 -7.15 -4.03
CA LEU A 283 -30.79 -8.50 -4.38
C LEU A 283 -31.76 -9.08 -3.35
N ALA A 284 -31.50 -8.90 -2.05
CA ALA A 284 -32.43 -9.31 -1.00
C ALA A 284 -33.77 -8.58 -1.13
N SER A 285 -33.76 -7.28 -1.44
CA SER A 285 -34.96 -6.50 -1.72
C SER A 285 -35.76 -7.04 -2.91
N HIS A 286 -35.09 -7.35 -4.03
CA HIS A 286 -35.72 -7.98 -5.19
C HIS A 286 -36.44 -9.29 -4.82
N VAL A 287 -35.78 -10.15 -4.03
CA VAL A 287 -36.32 -11.45 -3.62
C VAL A 287 -37.54 -11.28 -2.71
N VAL A 288 -37.46 -10.38 -1.72
CA VAL A 288 -38.58 -10.06 -0.82
C VAL A 288 -39.75 -9.46 -1.60
N GLY A 289 -39.50 -8.53 -2.51
CA GLY A 289 -40.54 -7.93 -3.36
C GLY A 289 -41.23 -8.95 -4.27
N ALA A 290 -40.46 -9.86 -4.88
CA ALA A 290 -41.01 -10.93 -5.70
C ALA A 290 -41.83 -11.95 -4.88
N LEU A 291 -41.37 -12.29 -3.67
CA LEU A 291 -42.12 -13.15 -2.75
C LEU A 291 -43.43 -12.47 -2.32
N TRP A 292 -43.39 -11.17 -1.99
CA TRP A 292 -44.58 -10.39 -1.67
C TRP A 292 -45.59 -10.35 -2.84
N TYR A 293 -45.11 -10.20 -4.08
CA TYR A 293 -45.98 -10.28 -5.26
C TYR A 293 -46.70 -11.64 -5.36
N LEU A 294 -45.96 -12.74 -5.22
CA LEU A 294 -46.56 -14.08 -5.31
C LEU A 294 -47.55 -14.33 -4.17
N LEU A 295 -47.22 -13.93 -2.94
CA LEU A 295 -48.12 -14.02 -1.80
C LEU A 295 -49.37 -13.15 -1.99
N SER A 296 -49.26 -11.99 -2.66
CA SER A 296 -50.41 -11.16 -3.04
C SER A 296 -51.34 -11.91 -4.00
N VAL A 297 -50.77 -12.58 -5.01
CA VAL A 297 -51.53 -13.43 -5.94
C VAL A 297 -52.20 -14.60 -5.21
N GLU A 298 -51.48 -15.27 -4.30
CA GLU A 298 -52.03 -16.38 -3.51
C GLU A 298 -53.15 -15.92 -2.57
N ARG A 299 -53.01 -14.74 -1.96
CA ARG A 299 -54.04 -14.16 -1.10
C ARG A 299 -55.30 -13.81 -1.88
N PHE A 300 -55.16 -13.26 -3.09
CA PHE A 300 -56.28 -12.96 -3.97
C PHE A 300 -56.97 -14.22 -4.51
N ASP A 301 -56.20 -15.22 -4.94
CA ASP A 301 -56.70 -16.55 -5.33
C ASP A 301 -57.48 -17.22 -4.18
N THR A 302 -57.02 -17.08 -2.93
CA THR A 302 -57.75 -17.58 -1.74
C THR A 302 -59.10 -16.88 -1.56
N CYS A 303 -59.17 -15.56 -1.82
CA CYS A 303 -60.45 -14.83 -1.78
C CYS A 303 -61.42 -15.39 -2.84
N TRP A 304 -60.95 -15.52 -4.09
CA TRP A 304 -61.75 -16.07 -5.19
C TRP A 304 -62.23 -17.49 -4.91
N GLN A 305 -61.36 -18.36 -4.40
CA GLN A 305 -61.74 -19.72 -4.02
C GLN A 305 -62.81 -19.74 -2.93
N ARG A 306 -62.68 -18.91 -1.87
CA ARG A 306 -63.67 -18.84 -0.80
C ARG A 306 -65.01 -18.30 -1.28
N ALA A 307 -65.00 -17.24 -2.08
CA ALA A 307 -66.20 -16.65 -2.66
C ALA A 307 -66.93 -17.66 -3.57
N CYS A 308 -66.18 -18.38 -4.40
CA CYS A 308 -66.72 -19.41 -5.28
C CYS A 308 -67.27 -20.60 -4.49
N HIS A 309 -66.58 -21.06 -3.45
CA HIS A 309 -67.03 -22.21 -2.65
C HIS A 309 -68.26 -21.90 -1.79
N GLY A 310 -68.45 -20.62 -1.42
CA GLY A 310 -69.63 -20.15 -0.67
C GLY A 310 -70.91 -20.11 -1.52
N ASN A 311 -70.80 -20.08 -2.85
CA ASN A 311 -71.92 -20.11 -3.78
C ASN A 311 -71.91 -21.42 -4.58
N GLY A 312 -72.75 -22.39 -4.22
CA GLY A 312 -72.76 -23.76 -4.77
C GLY A 312 -72.94 -23.88 -6.30
N THR A 313 -73.14 -22.77 -7.00
CA THR A 313 -73.23 -22.67 -8.47
C THR A 313 -71.90 -22.35 -9.15
N CYS A 314 -70.86 -22.00 -8.39
CA CYS A 314 -69.55 -21.61 -8.92
C CYS A 314 -68.58 -22.81 -8.98
N ASN A 315 -68.07 -23.13 -10.18
CA ASN A 315 -67.05 -24.17 -10.36
C ASN A 315 -65.65 -23.57 -10.28
N THR A 316 -64.86 -24.02 -9.30
CA THR A 316 -63.49 -23.53 -9.04
C THR A 316 -62.52 -23.81 -10.19
N ASN A 317 -62.79 -24.78 -11.05
CA ASN A 317 -61.95 -25.06 -12.22
C ASN A 317 -61.95 -23.90 -13.23
N PHE A 318 -63.02 -23.11 -13.31
CA PHE A 318 -63.11 -21.99 -14.26
C PHE A 318 -62.38 -20.73 -13.78
N LEU A 319 -61.91 -20.68 -12.53
CA LEU A 319 -61.05 -19.60 -12.01
C LEU A 319 -59.66 -19.57 -12.67
N TYR A 320 -59.27 -20.63 -13.39
CA TYR A 320 -57.97 -20.76 -14.04
C TYR A 320 -58.08 -20.64 -15.57
N CYS A 321 -57.27 -19.76 -16.15
CA CYS A 321 -57.32 -19.47 -17.57
C CYS A 321 -56.98 -20.72 -18.40
N GLY A 322 -57.68 -20.90 -19.53
CA GLY A 322 -57.55 -22.07 -20.41
C GLY A 322 -58.68 -23.10 -20.27
N ASN A 323 -59.57 -22.93 -19.29
CA ASN A 323 -60.80 -23.73 -19.16
C ASN A 323 -62.04 -23.07 -19.78
N GLN A 324 -61.85 -21.95 -20.49
CA GLN A 324 -62.92 -21.15 -21.12
C GLN A 324 -63.69 -21.91 -22.22
N PHE A 325 -63.08 -22.95 -22.78
CA PHE A 325 -63.65 -23.78 -23.85
C PHE A 325 -64.52 -24.93 -23.33
N MET A 326 -64.65 -25.10 -22.01
CA MET A 326 -65.49 -26.14 -21.43
C MET A 326 -66.97 -25.74 -21.41
N ASN A 327 -67.86 -26.72 -21.57
CA ASN A 327 -69.31 -26.50 -21.49
C ASN A 327 -69.69 -25.92 -20.12
N GLY A 328 -70.52 -24.87 -20.12
CA GLY A 328 -70.97 -24.19 -18.90
C GLY A 328 -70.14 -22.97 -18.47
N TYR A 329 -69.02 -22.66 -19.15
CA TYR A 329 -68.20 -21.48 -18.82
C TYR A 329 -68.96 -20.16 -19.01
N SER A 330 -69.76 -20.01 -20.07
CA SER A 330 -70.52 -18.76 -20.33
C SER A 330 -71.57 -18.47 -19.25
N ALA A 331 -72.29 -19.50 -18.81
CA ALA A 331 -73.25 -19.40 -17.70
C ALA A 331 -72.54 -19.10 -16.38
N TRP A 332 -71.40 -19.75 -16.14
CA TRP A 332 -70.56 -19.51 -14.97
C TRP A 332 -70.00 -18.09 -14.94
N SER A 333 -69.44 -17.59 -16.05
CA SER A 333 -68.75 -16.29 -16.12
C SER A 333 -69.66 -15.11 -15.77
N ASN A 334 -70.94 -15.18 -16.12
CA ASN A 334 -71.91 -14.14 -15.80
C ASN A 334 -72.23 -14.12 -14.31
N ILE A 335 -72.39 -15.29 -13.68
CA ILE A 335 -72.72 -15.42 -12.26
C ILE A 335 -71.47 -15.16 -11.40
N SER A 336 -70.32 -15.68 -11.82
CA SER A 336 -69.08 -15.61 -11.06
C SER A 336 -68.51 -14.21 -11.02
N SER A 337 -68.62 -13.40 -12.08
CA SER A 337 -68.15 -12.01 -12.05
C SER A 337 -68.87 -11.20 -10.96
N GLU A 338 -70.19 -11.35 -10.81
CA GLU A 338 -70.95 -10.68 -9.76
C GLU A 338 -70.55 -11.17 -8.36
N VAL A 339 -70.44 -12.49 -8.18
CA VAL A 339 -70.10 -13.12 -6.89
C VAL A 339 -68.67 -12.79 -6.44
N LEU A 340 -67.71 -12.84 -7.37
CA LEU A 340 -66.30 -12.55 -7.11
C LEU A 340 -66.09 -11.06 -6.83
N ASN A 341 -66.72 -10.19 -7.62
CA ASN A 341 -66.63 -8.75 -7.37
C ASN A 341 -67.28 -8.38 -6.04
N ALA A 342 -68.46 -8.93 -5.71
CA ALA A 342 -69.13 -8.64 -4.44
C ALA A 342 -68.33 -9.11 -3.20
N SER A 343 -67.60 -10.22 -3.31
CA SER A 343 -66.90 -10.84 -2.16
C SER A 343 -65.41 -10.47 -2.05
N CYS A 344 -64.80 -9.98 -3.14
CA CYS A 344 -63.36 -9.70 -3.21
C CYS A 344 -63.08 -8.26 -3.69
N THR A 345 -63.93 -7.29 -3.34
CA THR A 345 -63.65 -5.88 -3.59
C THR A 345 -62.42 -5.42 -2.80
N VAL A 346 -61.53 -4.71 -3.50
CA VAL A 346 -60.30 -4.15 -2.93
C VAL A 346 -60.52 -2.71 -2.40
N ALA A 347 -61.60 -2.05 -2.83
CA ALA A 347 -61.92 -0.67 -2.49
C ALA A 347 -63.14 -0.58 -1.55
N GLY A 348 -63.03 0.23 -0.49
CA GLY A 348 -64.09 0.52 0.48
C GLY A 348 -63.58 0.56 1.93
N ASP A 349 -64.30 1.25 2.84
CA ASP A 349 -63.91 1.39 4.25
C ASP A 349 -64.01 0.07 5.05
N ASN A 350 -64.82 -0.88 4.58
CA ASN A 350 -64.99 -2.22 5.17
C ASN A 350 -65.06 -3.28 4.06
N PRO A 351 -63.92 -3.71 3.48
CA PRO A 351 -63.93 -4.73 2.45
C PRO A 351 -64.38 -6.09 3.03
N PRO A 352 -65.12 -6.89 2.26
CA PRO A 352 -65.60 -8.22 2.67
C PRO A 352 -64.46 -9.21 2.94
N PHE A 353 -63.27 -8.95 2.42
CA PHE A 353 -62.07 -9.74 2.65
C PHE A 353 -60.88 -8.84 2.98
N ASP A 354 -60.24 -9.09 4.12
CA ASP A 354 -59.06 -8.33 4.55
C ASP A 354 -57.78 -8.87 3.88
N PHE A 355 -57.20 -8.02 3.04
CA PHE A 355 -55.96 -8.27 2.30
C PHE A 355 -54.70 -7.79 3.04
N GLY A 356 -54.82 -7.02 4.13
CA GLY A 356 -53.71 -6.53 4.93
C GLY A 356 -52.54 -5.94 4.11
N ILE A 357 -51.33 -6.43 4.32
CA ILE A 357 -50.09 -5.97 3.65
C ILE A 357 -50.11 -6.16 2.13
N PHE A 358 -51.01 -7.00 1.61
CA PHE A 358 -51.15 -7.26 0.18
C PHE A 358 -52.12 -6.28 -0.50
N ASN A 359 -52.86 -5.50 0.28
CA ASN A 359 -53.83 -4.53 -0.24
C ASN A 359 -53.19 -3.55 -1.24
N ASN A 360 -51.97 -3.08 -0.95
CA ASN A 360 -51.24 -2.16 -1.83
C ASN A 360 -50.91 -2.76 -3.21
N ALA A 361 -50.65 -4.08 -3.30
CA ALA A 361 -50.42 -4.74 -4.58
C ALA A 361 -51.70 -4.85 -5.41
N LEU A 362 -52.83 -5.04 -4.73
CA LEU A 362 -54.13 -5.21 -5.38
C LEU A 362 -54.70 -3.86 -5.83
N SER A 363 -54.64 -2.84 -4.97
CA SER A 363 -55.15 -1.50 -5.25
C SER A 363 -54.38 -0.78 -6.35
N SER A 364 -53.07 -1.03 -6.46
CA SER A 364 -52.23 -0.50 -7.55
C SER A 364 -52.42 -1.25 -8.89
N GLY A 365 -53.14 -2.36 -8.90
CA GLY A 365 -53.44 -3.13 -10.11
C GLY A 365 -52.25 -3.91 -10.68
N ILE A 366 -51.11 -4.00 -9.99
CA ILE A 366 -49.91 -4.68 -10.50
C ILE A 366 -50.10 -6.19 -10.69
N VAL A 367 -51.03 -6.79 -9.95
CA VAL A 367 -51.39 -8.20 -10.02
C VAL A 367 -52.16 -8.54 -11.30
N PHE A 368 -52.81 -7.53 -11.92
CA PHE A 368 -53.53 -7.63 -13.20
C PHE A 368 -52.69 -7.16 -14.40
N SER A 369 -51.53 -6.54 -14.15
CA SER A 369 -50.68 -5.97 -15.20
C SER A 369 -49.76 -7.02 -15.83
N MET A 370 -49.76 -7.06 -17.17
CA MET A 370 -48.81 -7.84 -17.97
C MET A 370 -47.48 -7.09 -18.25
N LYS A 371 -47.33 -5.84 -17.77
CA LYS A 371 -46.11 -5.05 -17.98
C LYS A 371 -45.05 -5.41 -16.95
N PHE A 372 -44.15 -6.32 -17.30
CA PHE A 372 -43.09 -6.83 -16.39
C PHE A 372 -42.28 -5.73 -15.71
N LEU A 373 -41.80 -4.71 -16.44
CA LEU A 373 -40.93 -3.67 -15.86
C LEU A 373 -41.63 -2.87 -14.75
N SER A 374 -42.90 -2.53 -14.94
CA SER A 374 -43.69 -1.80 -13.94
C SER A 374 -43.92 -2.66 -12.69
N LYS A 375 -44.26 -3.93 -12.88
CA LYS A 375 -44.42 -4.92 -11.80
C LYS A 375 -43.12 -5.08 -11.02
N TYR A 376 -42.01 -5.31 -11.71
CA TYR A 376 -40.69 -5.47 -11.12
C TYR A 376 -40.25 -4.25 -10.32
N CYS A 377 -40.29 -3.04 -10.89
CA CYS A 377 -39.85 -1.83 -10.21
C CYS A 377 -40.70 -1.53 -8.96
N TYR A 378 -42.01 -1.74 -9.04
CA TYR A 378 -42.90 -1.50 -7.90
C TYR A 378 -42.65 -2.50 -6.76
N CYS A 379 -42.48 -3.78 -7.09
CA CYS A 379 -42.19 -4.82 -6.08
C CYS A 379 -40.78 -4.65 -5.49
N LEU A 380 -39.79 -4.26 -6.30
CA LEU A 380 -38.44 -3.92 -5.82
C LEU A 380 -38.47 -2.72 -4.87
N TRP A 381 -39.24 -1.68 -5.21
CA TRP A 381 -39.44 -0.53 -4.32
C TRP A 381 -40.06 -0.95 -2.99
N TRP A 382 -41.12 -1.77 -3.04
CA TRP A 382 -41.77 -2.29 -1.83
C TRP A 382 -40.80 -3.09 -0.96
N GLY A 383 -39.97 -3.96 -1.57
CA GLY A 383 -38.93 -4.70 -0.87
C GLY A 383 -37.90 -3.79 -0.20
N LEU A 384 -37.47 -2.73 -0.90
CA LEU A 384 -36.44 -1.80 -0.42
C LEU A 384 -36.96 -0.99 0.77
N GLN A 385 -38.19 -0.52 0.67
CA GLN A 385 -38.87 0.25 1.70
C GLN A 385 -38.99 -0.56 3.00
N ASN A 386 -39.34 -1.84 2.92
CA ASN A 386 -39.53 -2.68 4.10
C ASN A 386 -38.23 -3.25 4.68
N LEU A 387 -37.24 -3.60 3.85
CA LEU A 387 -35.93 -4.04 4.36
C LEU A 387 -35.12 -2.91 4.99
N SER A 388 -35.34 -1.66 4.56
CA SER A 388 -34.61 -0.51 5.10
C SER A 388 -35.10 -0.09 6.49
N THR A 389 -36.20 -0.67 6.99
CA THR A 389 -36.89 -0.35 8.26
C THR A 389 -37.43 1.09 8.37
N LEU A 390 -36.94 2.04 7.57
CA LEU A 390 -37.32 3.45 7.56
C LEU A 390 -38.72 3.73 6.99
N GLY A 391 -39.38 2.73 6.38
CA GLY A 391 -40.69 2.89 5.75
C GLY A 391 -41.65 1.72 5.97
N GLN A 392 -41.43 0.91 7.01
CA GLN A 392 -42.06 -0.38 7.23
C GLN A 392 -43.50 -0.31 7.78
N GLY A 393 -44.29 0.69 7.39
CA GLY A 393 -45.69 0.92 7.85
C GLY A 393 -46.68 -0.18 7.41
N LEU A 394 -46.36 -1.43 7.71
CA LEU A 394 -47.08 -2.65 7.39
C LEU A 394 -48.30 -2.76 8.30
N GLN A 395 -49.48 -2.81 7.69
CA GLN A 395 -50.74 -3.07 8.37
C GLN A 395 -51.14 -4.51 8.09
N THR A 396 -51.02 -5.37 9.09
CA THR A 396 -51.32 -6.80 8.92
C THR A 396 -52.78 -7.11 9.20
N SER A 397 -53.37 -8.02 8.43
CA SER A 397 -54.64 -8.65 8.81
C SER A 397 -54.47 -9.60 10.00
N THR A 398 -55.58 -10.16 10.51
CA THR A 398 -55.57 -11.22 11.54
C THR A 398 -55.09 -12.58 11.02
N TYR A 399 -54.68 -12.69 9.75
CA TYR A 399 -54.19 -13.92 9.15
C TYR A 399 -52.78 -14.29 9.67
N PRO A 400 -52.59 -15.45 10.34
CA PRO A 400 -51.31 -15.78 10.99
C PRO A 400 -50.11 -15.84 10.03
N GLY A 401 -50.31 -16.32 8.79
CA GLY A 401 -49.23 -16.42 7.81
C GLY A 401 -48.68 -15.06 7.40
N GLU A 402 -49.53 -14.04 7.34
CA GLU A 402 -49.14 -12.66 7.07
C GLU A 402 -48.39 -12.04 8.25
N SER A 403 -48.88 -12.24 9.47
CA SER A 403 -48.20 -11.75 10.67
C SER A 403 -46.81 -12.37 10.83
N ILE A 404 -46.66 -13.68 10.60
CA ILE A 404 -45.36 -14.38 10.65
C ILE A 404 -44.42 -13.85 9.56
N PHE A 405 -44.91 -13.65 8.34
CA PHE A 405 -44.12 -13.08 7.25
C PHE A 405 -43.63 -11.65 7.58
N SER A 406 -44.50 -10.80 8.11
CA SER A 406 -44.16 -9.43 8.53
C SER A 406 -43.15 -9.40 9.68
N ILE A 407 -43.29 -10.28 10.68
CA ILE A 407 -42.32 -10.42 11.79
C ILE A 407 -40.95 -10.86 11.24
N ALA A 408 -40.92 -11.87 10.37
CA ALA A 408 -39.69 -12.33 9.75
C ALA A 408 -39.02 -11.23 8.91
N LEU A 409 -39.81 -10.46 8.16
CA LEU A 409 -39.34 -9.34 7.36
C LEU A 409 -38.73 -8.22 8.21
N ALA A 410 -39.35 -7.90 9.36
CA ALA A 410 -38.82 -6.90 10.30
C ALA A 410 -37.47 -7.32 10.90
N ILE A 411 -37.36 -8.56 11.39
CA ILE A 411 -36.10 -9.09 11.94
C ILE A 411 -35.02 -9.14 10.85
N PHE A 412 -35.37 -9.67 9.68
CA PHE A 412 -34.43 -9.81 8.57
C PHE A 412 -33.95 -8.45 8.03
N GLY A 413 -34.85 -7.49 7.88
CA GLY A 413 -34.53 -6.12 7.46
C GLY A 413 -33.58 -5.42 8.43
N LEU A 414 -33.85 -5.49 9.74
CA LEU A 414 -33.00 -4.92 10.77
C LEU A 414 -31.56 -5.47 10.71
N ILE A 415 -31.42 -6.79 10.62
CA ILE A 415 -30.11 -7.46 10.54
C ILE A 415 -29.38 -7.03 9.26
N LEU A 416 -30.04 -7.08 8.09
CA LEU A 416 -29.43 -6.72 6.82
C LEU A 416 -29.00 -5.25 6.78
N PHE A 417 -29.83 -4.33 7.28
CA PHE A 417 -29.53 -2.91 7.28
C PHE A 417 -28.37 -2.58 8.23
N ALA A 418 -28.34 -3.19 9.41
CA ALA A 418 -27.20 -3.08 10.34
C ALA A 418 -25.89 -3.60 9.71
N LEU A 419 -25.93 -4.76 9.04
CA LEU A 419 -24.78 -5.31 8.32
C LEU A 419 -24.33 -4.41 7.17
N LEU A 420 -25.27 -3.79 6.44
CA LEU A 420 -24.94 -2.86 5.37
C LEU A 420 -24.19 -1.65 5.94
N ILE A 421 -24.74 -0.97 6.95
CA ILE A 421 -24.13 0.21 7.56
C ILE A 421 -22.77 -0.12 8.17
N GLY A 422 -22.68 -1.20 8.97
CA GLY A 422 -21.42 -1.57 9.65
C GLY A 422 -20.29 -1.90 8.66
N ASN A 423 -20.62 -2.60 7.57
CA ASN A 423 -19.63 -2.90 6.52
C ASN A 423 -19.25 -1.63 5.74
N MET A 424 -20.22 -0.78 5.35
CA MET A 424 -19.91 0.51 4.68
C MET A 424 -19.01 1.39 5.54
N GLN A 425 -19.32 1.50 6.84
CA GLN A 425 -18.54 2.29 7.79
C GLN A 425 -17.10 1.79 7.88
N THR A 426 -16.89 0.47 7.98
CA THR A 426 -15.55 -0.12 8.04
C THR A 426 -14.72 0.23 6.80
N TYR A 427 -15.32 0.22 5.60
CA TYR A 427 -14.62 0.61 4.38
C TYR A 427 -14.32 2.11 4.32
N LEU A 428 -15.29 2.96 4.64
CA LEU A 428 -15.07 4.41 4.67
C LEU A 428 -13.99 4.79 5.68
N GLN A 429 -13.97 4.14 6.85
CA GLN A 429 -12.92 4.31 7.84
C GLN A 429 -11.57 3.87 7.30
N SER A 430 -11.48 2.75 6.58
CA SER A 430 -10.20 2.26 6.05
C SER A 430 -9.47 3.26 5.15
N LEU A 431 -10.21 4.11 4.42
CA LEU A 431 -9.65 5.19 3.60
C LEU A 431 -9.13 6.36 4.46
N THR A 432 -9.77 6.61 5.60
CA THR A 432 -9.45 7.74 6.46
C THR A 432 -8.46 7.40 7.57
N ILE A 433 -8.13 6.13 7.83
CA ILE A 433 -7.23 5.71 8.93
C ILE A 433 -5.94 6.54 8.97
N ARG A 434 -5.23 6.70 7.84
CA ARG A 434 -3.96 7.43 7.83
C ARG A 434 -4.12 8.93 8.10
N LEU A 435 -5.20 9.52 7.60
CA LEU A 435 -5.52 10.92 7.86
C LEU A 435 -5.93 11.14 9.31
N GLU A 436 -6.70 10.21 9.88
CA GLU A 436 -7.09 10.26 11.28
C GLU A 436 -5.92 10.01 12.22
N GLU A 437 -5.03 9.06 11.92
CA GLU A 437 -3.77 8.85 12.67
C GLU A 437 -2.94 10.14 12.73
N MET A 438 -2.82 10.85 11.60
CA MET A 438 -2.13 12.14 11.55
C MET A 438 -2.88 13.21 12.35
N ARG A 439 -4.20 13.32 12.19
CA ARG A 439 -5.03 14.29 12.92
C ARG A 439 -4.95 14.09 14.43
N VAL A 440 -4.98 12.84 14.90
CA VAL A 440 -4.84 12.48 16.32
C VAL A 440 -3.45 12.85 16.82
N LYS A 441 -2.38 12.41 16.16
CA LYS A 441 -1.01 12.77 16.55
C LYS A 441 -0.79 14.28 16.62
N ARG A 442 -1.32 15.04 15.66
CA ARG A 442 -1.24 16.51 15.64
C ARG A 442 -1.99 17.11 16.83
N ARG A 443 -3.21 16.62 17.11
CA ARG A 443 -4.01 17.09 18.25
C ARG A 443 -3.29 16.82 19.58
N ASP A 444 -2.72 15.64 19.74
CA ASP A 444 -1.99 15.25 20.95
C ASP A 444 -0.74 16.12 21.15
N SER A 445 0.01 16.38 20.07
CA SER A 445 1.16 17.30 20.07
C SER A 445 0.74 18.72 20.48
N GLU A 446 -0.33 19.28 19.89
CA GLU A 446 -0.84 20.61 20.25
C GLU A 446 -1.30 20.69 21.71
N GLN A 447 -2.03 19.69 22.19
CA GLN A 447 -2.50 19.64 23.58
C GLN A 447 -1.31 19.56 24.55
N TRP A 448 -0.30 18.73 24.24
CA TRP A 448 0.92 18.64 25.02
C TRP A 448 1.69 19.97 25.05
N MET A 449 1.86 20.63 23.90
CA MET A 449 2.52 21.95 23.80
C MET A 449 1.78 23.04 24.58
N HIS A 450 0.44 23.01 24.53
CA HIS A 450 -0.41 23.94 25.25
C HIS A 450 -0.30 23.73 26.77
N HIS A 451 -0.40 22.48 27.23
CA HIS A 451 -0.31 22.12 28.64
C HIS A 451 1.05 22.49 29.26
N ARG A 452 2.13 22.41 28.46
CA ARG A 452 3.49 22.81 28.87
C ARG A 452 3.77 24.30 28.71
N LEU A 453 2.80 25.10 28.26
CA LEU A 453 2.93 26.55 28.07
C LEU A 453 4.15 26.92 27.18
N LEU A 454 4.42 26.13 26.14
CA LEU A 454 5.55 26.40 25.26
C LEU A 454 5.40 27.77 24.57
N PRO A 455 6.48 28.56 24.41
CA PRO A 455 6.49 29.77 23.61
C PRO A 455 6.03 29.54 22.17
N GLN A 456 5.38 30.55 21.56
CA GLN A 456 4.81 30.44 20.21
C GLN A 456 5.86 30.05 19.15
N GLU A 457 7.07 30.61 19.23
CA GLU A 457 8.15 30.31 18.30
C GLU A 457 8.56 28.82 18.35
N LEU A 458 8.61 28.24 19.55
CA LEU A 458 8.89 26.80 19.71
C LEU A 458 7.74 25.95 19.19
N ARG A 459 6.48 26.35 19.43
CA ARG A 459 5.31 25.65 18.88
C ARG A 459 5.33 25.62 17.35
N GLU A 460 5.65 26.74 16.73
CA GLU A 460 5.75 26.85 15.27
C GLU A 460 6.89 26.00 14.70
N ARG A 461 8.02 25.88 15.41
CA ARG A 461 9.11 24.98 15.05
C ARG A 461 8.69 23.51 15.16
N VAL A 462 8.00 23.11 16.23
CA VAL A 462 7.48 21.74 16.39
C VAL A 462 6.48 21.41 15.29
N ARG A 463 5.53 22.31 14.99
CA ARG A 463 4.56 22.13 13.89
C ARG A 463 5.24 21.92 12.54
N ARG A 464 6.27 22.73 12.23
CA ARG A 464 7.05 22.58 10.99
C ARG A 464 7.79 21.24 10.94
N TYR A 465 8.39 20.82 12.05
CA TYR A 465 9.03 19.50 12.15
C TYR A 465 8.04 18.36 11.94
N ASP A 466 6.89 18.38 12.62
CA ASP A 466 5.86 17.35 12.48
C ASP A 466 5.31 17.29 11.04
N GLN A 467 5.14 18.44 10.39
CA GLN A 467 4.72 18.53 8.99
C GLN A 467 5.77 17.96 8.04
N TYR A 468 7.05 18.34 8.20
CA TYR A 468 8.13 17.82 7.39
C TYR A 468 8.29 16.30 7.56
N LYS A 469 8.32 15.83 8.81
CA LYS A 469 8.37 14.40 9.13
C LYS A 469 7.22 13.64 8.49
N TRP A 470 6.00 14.18 8.50
CA TRP A 470 4.85 13.56 7.86
C TRP A 470 4.98 13.51 6.33
N LEU A 471 5.45 14.59 5.69
CA LEU A 471 5.65 14.63 4.24
C LEU A 471 6.66 13.58 3.77
N GLU A 472 7.74 13.38 4.52
CA GLU A 472 8.81 12.44 4.18
C GLU A 472 8.41 10.99 4.52
N THR A 473 7.97 10.73 5.76
CA THR A 473 7.73 9.35 6.25
C THR A 473 6.30 8.85 6.04
N ARG A 474 5.34 9.73 5.72
CA ARG A 474 3.89 9.45 5.72
C ARG A 474 3.38 8.81 7.02
N GLY A 475 4.03 9.13 8.14
CA GLY A 475 3.70 8.62 9.47
C GLY A 475 4.16 7.21 9.75
N VAL A 476 5.00 6.65 8.87
CA VAL A 476 5.61 5.34 9.03
C VAL A 476 6.86 5.46 9.91
N ASP A 477 6.99 4.54 10.87
CA ASP A 477 8.21 4.39 11.66
C ASP A 477 9.16 3.43 10.94
N GLU A 478 10.16 3.98 10.25
CA GLU A 478 11.11 3.23 9.44
C GLU A 478 11.91 2.21 10.26
N GLU A 479 12.34 2.58 11.47
CA GLU A 479 13.14 1.71 12.32
C GLU A 479 12.31 0.53 12.83
N ALA A 480 11.03 0.77 13.17
CA ALA A 480 10.12 -0.31 13.58
C ALA A 480 9.87 -1.34 12.45
N ILE A 481 9.72 -0.87 11.19
CA ILE A 481 9.61 -1.77 10.03
C ILE A 481 10.87 -2.61 9.89
N VAL A 482 12.03 -1.96 9.89
CA VAL A 482 13.32 -2.64 9.69
C VAL A 482 13.62 -3.63 10.82
N GLN A 483 13.20 -3.34 12.06
CA GLN A 483 13.33 -4.24 13.20
C GLN A 483 12.40 -5.45 13.15
N SER A 484 11.25 -5.34 12.48
CA SER A 484 10.32 -6.47 12.30
C SER A 484 10.84 -7.55 11.33
N LEU A 485 11.85 -7.21 10.53
CA LEU A 485 12.44 -8.12 9.54
C LEU A 485 13.48 -9.07 10.17
N PRO A 486 13.66 -10.28 9.59
CA PRO A 486 14.78 -11.15 9.93
C PRO A 486 16.13 -10.43 9.82
N LYS A 487 17.09 -10.82 10.68
CA LYS A 487 18.39 -10.16 10.81
C LYS A 487 19.13 -10.01 9.48
N ASP A 488 19.07 -11.03 8.63
CA ASP A 488 19.78 -11.07 7.35
C ASP A 488 19.25 -9.99 6.38
N LEU A 489 17.92 -9.90 6.22
CA LEU A 489 17.27 -8.89 5.38
C LEU A 489 17.49 -7.48 5.93
N ARG A 490 17.38 -7.32 7.24
CA ARG A 490 17.67 -6.04 7.90
C ARG A 490 19.08 -5.54 7.59
N ARG A 491 20.07 -6.43 7.70
CA ARG A 491 21.47 -6.10 7.40
C ARG A 491 21.66 -5.70 5.93
N GLU A 492 21.06 -6.45 5.01
CA GLU A 492 21.15 -6.18 3.58
C GLU A 492 20.53 -4.82 3.20
N ILE A 493 19.35 -4.50 3.75
CA ILE A 493 18.68 -3.20 3.55
C ILE A 493 19.54 -2.06 4.12
N LYS A 494 19.96 -2.15 5.40
CA LYS A 494 20.79 -1.10 6.01
C LYS A 494 22.11 -0.91 5.27
N ARG A 495 22.74 -2.00 4.82
CA ARG A 495 23.94 -1.94 3.99
C ARG A 495 23.67 -1.24 2.66
N HIS A 496 22.58 -1.56 1.97
CA HIS A 496 22.23 -0.93 0.69
C HIS A 496 22.03 0.58 0.84
N LEU A 497 21.35 1.02 1.90
CA LEU A 497 21.07 2.43 2.15
C LEU A 497 22.31 3.22 2.58
N CYS A 498 23.15 2.65 3.45
CA CYS A 498 24.18 3.43 4.13
C CYS A 498 25.61 3.26 3.57
N LEU A 499 25.93 2.13 2.92
CA LEU A 499 27.33 1.78 2.59
C LEU A 499 28.03 2.85 1.73
N ALA A 500 27.32 3.42 0.76
CA ALA A 500 27.87 4.45 -0.11
C ALA A 500 28.23 5.73 0.66
N LEU A 501 27.41 6.10 1.66
CA LEU A 501 27.65 7.26 2.51
C LEU A 501 28.80 7.02 3.48
N VAL A 502 28.83 5.85 4.12
CA VAL A 502 29.90 5.47 5.06
C VAL A 502 31.26 5.45 4.35
N LYS A 503 31.34 4.87 3.13
CA LYS A 503 32.59 4.82 2.36
C LYS A 503 33.12 6.20 1.92
N ARG A 504 32.32 7.27 1.94
CA ARG A 504 32.82 8.62 1.65
C ARG A 504 33.72 9.17 2.76
N VAL A 505 33.62 8.64 3.97
CA VAL A 505 34.58 8.96 5.03
C VAL A 505 35.89 8.26 4.69
N PRO A 506 37.00 8.98 4.44
CA PRO A 506 38.27 8.38 4.00
C PRO A 506 38.81 7.32 4.98
N LEU A 507 38.44 7.45 6.26
CA LEU A 507 38.75 6.47 7.29
C LEU A 507 38.06 5.12 7.04
N PHE A 508 36.77 5.15 6.72
CA PHE A 508 35.94 3.96 6.54
C PHE A 508 36.18 3.29 5.19
N GLU A 509 36.55 4.04 4.14
CA GLU A 509 36.84 3.50 2.80
C GLU A 509 37.85 2.34 2.82
N ASN A 510 38.88 2.47 3.68
CA ASN A 510 39.99 1.51 3.78
C ASN A 510 39.74 0.40 4.82
N MET A 511 38.55 0.33 5.42
CA MET A 511 38.23 -0.66 6.44
C MET A 511 37.77 -1.99 5.84
N GLU A 512 37.93 -3.06 6.61
CA GLU A 512 37.39 -4.38 6.25
C GLU A 512 35.86 -4.29 6.11
N GLU A 513 35.32 -4.97 5.11
CA GLU A 513 33.91 -4.90 4.76
C GLU A 513 32.96 -5.32 5.90
N ARG A 514 33.41 -6.23 6.77
CA ARG A 514 32.70 -6.64 7.99
C ARG A 514 32.51 -5.49 8.99
N LEU A 515 33.47 -4.56 9.03
CA LEU A 515 33.43 -3.41 9.91
C LEU A 515 32.46 -2.35 9.37
N LEU A 516 32.48 -2.15 8.05
CA LEU A 516 31.51 -1.29 7.37
C LEU A 516 30.08 -1.77 7.59
N ASP A 517 29.85 -3.09 7.56
CA ASP A 517 28.55 -3.67 7.89
C ASP A 517 28.13 -3.37 9.33
N ALA A 518 29.05 -3.55 10.29
CA ALA A 518 28.77 -3.28 11.69
C ALA A 518 28.42 -1.80 11.97
N ILE A 519 29.00 -0.87 11.20
CA ILE A 519 28.66 0.55 11.22
C ILE A 519 27.29 0.77 10.59
N CYS A 520 27.04 0.22 9.39
CA CYS A 520 25.77 0.39 8.69
C CYS A 520 24.56 -0.12 9.51
N GLU A 521 24.72 -1.21 10.26
CA GLU A 521 23.66 -1.74 11.12
C GLU A 521 23.23 -0.78 12.25
N ARG A 522 24.16 0.09 12.70
CA ARG A 522 23.99 1.01 13.85
C ARG A 522 23.52 2.39 13.47
N LEU A 523 23.54 2.73 12.19
CA LEU A 523 23.02 4.00 11.70
C LEU A 523 21.50 4.07 11.91
N LYS A 524 21.05 5.25 12.33
CA LYS A 524 19.64 5.59 12.52
C LYS A 524 19.27 6.80 11.66
N PRO A 525 18.09 6.81 11.03
CA PRO A 525 17.63 7.99 10.28
C PRO A 525 17.40 9.17 11.24
N SER A 526 17.74 10.38 10.78
CA SER A 526 17.56 11.64 11.50
C SER A 526 17.09 12.73 10.53
N LEU A 527 16.19 13.58 11.01
CA LEU A 527 15.54 14.63 10.23
C LEU A 527 15.70 15.97 10.93
N TYR A 528 16.09 16.99 10.18
CA TYR A 528 16.30 18.34 10.69
C TYR A 528 15.54 19.35 9.82
N ILE A 529 14.82 20.28 10.45
CA ILE A 529 14.18 21.40 9.74
C ILE A 529 15.18 22.52 9.47
N GLU A 530 14.86 23.39 8.52
CA GLU A 530 15.64 24.59 8.21
C GLU A 530 15.92 25.44 9.46
N ASN A 531 17.05 26.15 9.44
CA ASN A 531 17.52 27.04 10.49
C ASN A 531 17.75 26.40 11.86
N THR A 532 17.80 25.06 11.95
CA THR A 532 18.17 24.37 13.19
C THR A 532 19.67 24.32 13.39
N TYR A 533 20.10 24.57 14.63
CA TYR A 533 21.47 24.30 15.04
C TYR A 533 21.54 22.85 15.44
N ILE A 534 22.35 22.07 14.73
CA ILE A 534 22.57 20.65 15.01
C ILE A 534 23.56 20.54 16.17
N VAL A 535 24.68 21.25 16.08
CA VAL A 535 25.69 21.35 17.14
C VAL A 535 26.28 22.75 17.13
N ARG A 536 26.62 23.31 18.29
CA ARG A 536 27.34 24.58 18.38
C ARG A 536 28.81 24.33 18.74
N GLU A 537 29.66 25.27 18.37
CA GLU A 537 31.07 25.23 18.75
C GLU A 537 31.19 25.19 20.30
N GLY A 538 31.94 24.23 20.83
CA GLY A 538 32.07 23.97 22.26
C GLY A 538 31.12 22.91 22.83
N ASP A 539 29.98 22.64 22.18
CA ASP A 539 29.02 21.64 22.64
C ASP A 539 29.61 20.22 22.55
N PRO A 540 29.26 19.29 23.45
CA PRO A 540 29.67 17.89 23.32
C PRO A 540 29.08 17.27 22.06
N VAL A 541 29.92 16.60 21.26
CA VAL A 541 29.47 15.86 20.08
C VAL A 541 29.05 14.46 20.50
N ASP A 542 27.77 14.14 20.36
CA ASP A 542 27.14 12.87 20.73
C ASP A 542 26.84 11.96 19.53
N GLU A 543 26.75 12.52 18.33
CA GLU A 543 26.54 11.77 17.10
C GLU A 543 27.33 12.31 15.90
N MET A 544 27.69 11.40 14.99
CA MET A 544 28.26 11.70 13.69
C MET A 544 27.16 11.59 12.63
N LEU A 545 26.98 12.64 11.82
CA LEU A 545 25.90 12.70 10.82
C LEU A 545 26.45 12.50 9.40
N PHE A 546 25.74 11.70 8.62
CA PHE A 546 25.98 11.44 7.20
C PHE A 546 24.82 12.03 6.41
N ILE A 547 25.07 13.08 5.63
CA ILE A 547 24.02 13.84 4.95
C ILE A 547 23.56 13.05 3.74
N ILE A 548 22.28 12.73 3.68
CA ILE A 548 21.65 12.09 2.51
C ILE A 548 21.17 13.18 1.56
N ARG A 549 20.43 14.14 2.12
CA ARG A 549 19.79 15.23 1.38
C ARG A 549 19.82 16.51 2.19
N GLY A 550 19.97 17.64 1.50
CA GLY A 550 19.93 18.97 2.10
C GLY A 550 21.30 19.62 2.28
N HIS A 551 21.28 20.84 2.81
CA HIS A 551 22.47 21.69 2.94
C HIS A 551 22.66 22.14 4.38
N LEU A 552 23.86 21.91 4.90
CA LEU A 552 24.28 22.39 6.21
C LEU A 552 25.40 23.42 6.06
N GLU A 553 25.39 24.41 6.92
CA GLU A 553 26.47 25.37 7.07
C GLU A 553 27.30 25.01 8.31
N SER A 554 28.61 24.97 8.15
CA SER A 554 29.59 24.69 9.19
C SER A 554 30.46 25.92 9.37
N VAL A 555 30.39 26.56 10.54
CA VAL A 555 31.15 27.76 10.89
C VAL A 555 32.06 27.48 12.08
N THR A 556 33.31 27.94 12.05
CA THR A 556 34.22 27.89 13.20
C THR A 556 34.83 29.26 13.47
N THR A 557 34.95 29.59 14.74
CA THR A 557 35.55 30.83 15.26
C THR A 557 36.86 30.57 16.03
N ASP A 558 37.36 29.33 16.02
CA ASP A 558 38.53 28.88 16.79
C ASP A 558 38.47 29.32 18.27
N GLY A 559 37.33 29.06 18.91
CA GLY A 559 37.08 29.45 20.30
C GLY A 559 36.91 30.96 20.51
N GLY A 560 36.46 31.69 19.48
CA GLY A 560 36.15 33.13 19.58
C GLY A 560 37.34 34.06 19.32
N ARG A 561 38.39 33.61 18.64
CA ARG A 561 39.53 34.47 18.27
C ARG A 561 39.13 35.57 17.29
N SER A 562 39.46 36.83 17.60
CA SER A 562 39.20 37.95 16.70
C SER A 562 39.97 37.80 15.39
N GLY A 563 39.27 37.81 14.26
CA GLY A 563 39.88 37.71 12.92
C GLY A 563 39.99 36.30 12.35
N PHE A 564 39.54 35.26 13.07
CA PHE A 564 39.43 33.90 12.54
C PHE A 564 37.96 33.51 12.36
N PHE A 565 37.51 33.41 11.11
CA PHE A 565 36.16 32.97 10.75
C PHE A 565 36.25 32.09 9.52
N ASN A 566 35.96 30.79 9.66
CA ASN A 566 35.91 29.87 8.54
C ASN A 566 34.49 29.33 8.39
N ARG A 567 33.95 29.41 7.18
CA ARG A 567 32.61 28.98 6.79
C ARG A 567 32.73 27.96 5.67
N SER A 568 32.15 26.79 5.88
CA SER A 568 32.08 25.69 4.93
C SER A 568 30.63 25.26 4.73
N LEU A 569 30.28 24.85 3.51
CA LEU A 569 28.96 24.36 3.16
C LEU A 569 29.04 22.85 2.95
N LEU A 570 28.32 22.10 3.77
CA LEU A 570 28.18 20.64 3.66
C LEU A 570 26.94 20.31 2.83
N LYS A 571 27.10 19.38 1.90
CA LYS A 571 26.07 18.95 0.95
C LYS A 571 25.86 17.44 1.03
N GLU A 572 25.08 16.92 0.09
CA GLU A 572 24.73 15.51 -0.02
C GLU A 572 25.96 14.58 -0.11
N GLY A 573 26.03 13.67 0.84
CA GLY A 573 27.10 12.73 1.12
C GLY A 573 28.36 13.32 1.76
N ASP A 574 28.33 14.57 2.22
CA ASP A 574 29.27 15.04 3.24
C ASP A 574 28.84 14.54 4.63
N PHE A 575 29.70 14.75 5.63
CA PHE A 575 29.47 14.34 7.01
C PHE A 575 29.96 15.39 8.01
N CYS A 576 29.46 15.34 9.24
CA CYS A 576 29.95 16.14 10.37
C CYS A 576 30.01 15.30 11.66
N GLY A 577 30.68 15.83 12.70
CA GLY A 577 30.97 15.09 13.93
C GLY A 577 32.23 14.21 13.85
N GLU A 578 33.17 14.55 12.96
CA GLU A 578 34.43 13.81 12.76
C GLU A 578 35.33 13.78 14.00
N GLU A 579 35.11 14.69 14.95
CA GLU A 579 35.73 14.72 16.27
C GLU A 579 35.58 13.37 17.00
N LEU A 580 34.42 12.72 16.86
CA LEU A 580 34.12 11.43 17.46
C LEU A 580 35.03 10.30 16.96
N LEU A 581 35.57 10.40 15.75
CA LEU A 581 36.47 9.38 15.20
C LEU A 581 37.77 9.31 16.03
N THR A 582 38.34 10.45 16.42
CA THR A 582 39.56 10.46 17.24
C THR A 582 39.32 9.94 18.64
N TRP A 583 38.21 10.37 19.25
CA TRP A 583 37.80 9.95 20.57
C TRP A 583 37.51 8.43 20.61
N ALA A 584 36.81 7.91 19.61
CA ALA A 584 36.50 6.49 19.54
C ALA A 584 37.77 5.62 19.41
N LEU A 585 38.77 6.10 18.67
CA LEU A 585 40.04 5.42 18.42
C LEU A 585 41.07 5.56 19.56
N ASP A 586 40.88 6.42 20.55
CA ASP A 586 41.77 6.50 21.70
C ASP A 586 41.35 5.47 22.77
N PRO A 587 42.16 4.45 23.07
CA PRO A 587 41.84 3.51 24.14
C PRO A 587 41.85 4.14 25.55
N LYS A 588 42.44 5.35 25.70
CA LYS A 588 42.48 6.10 26.96
C LYS A 588 41.40 7.16 27.08
N SER A 589 40.57 7.35 26.05
CA SER A 589 39.45 8.29 26.14
C SER A 589 38.48 7.84 27.22
N GLY A 590 38.17 8.72 28.17
CA GLY A 590 37.14 8.47 29.17
C GLY A 590 35.73 8.58 28.60
N ILE A 591 34.74 8.64 29.50
CA ILE A 591 33.31 8.79 29.17
C ILE A 591 33.01 10.17 28.55
N ASN A 592 33.86 11.17 28.76
CA ASN A 592 33.63 12.53 28.28
C ASN A 592 33.73 12.60 26.76
N LEU A 593 32.67 13.12 26.14
CA LEU A 593 32.57 13.36 24.70
C LEU A 593 33.48 14.53 24.28
N PRO A 594 34.00 14.52 23.04
CA PRO A 594 34.78 15.63 22.52
C PRO A 594 33.89 16.86 22.29
N SER A 595 34.42 18.05 22.57
CA SER A 595 33.75 19.31 22.21
C SER A 595 33.81 19.55 20.71
N SER A 596 32.71 20.05 20.15
CA SER A 596 32.59 20.41 18.75
C SER A 596 33.51 21.58 18.41
N THR A 597 34.23 21.48 17.30
CA THR A 597 35.12 22.57 16.83
C THR A 597 34.40 23.60 15.96
N ARG A 598 33.12 23.39 15.68
CA ARG A 598 32.32 24.16 14.74
C ARG A 598 30.86 24.20 15.15
N THR A 599 30.19 25.27 14.74
CA THR A 599 28.74 25.37 14.74
C THR A 599 28.20 24.86 13.42
N VAL A 600 27.34 23.84 13.45
CA VAL A 600 26.67 23.28 12.28
C VAL A 600 25.19 23.66 12.32
N LYS A 601 24.72 24.34 11.28
CA LYS A 601 23.35 24.82 11.12
C LYS A 601 22.73 24.30 9.83
N ALA A 602 21.50 23.82 9.89
CA ALA A 602 20.73 23.45 8.71
C ALA A 602 20.26 24.69 7.94
N LEU A 603 20.59 24.78 6.65
CA LEU A 603 20.09 25.84 5.77
C LEU A 603 18.79 25.44 5.09
N THR A 604 18.63 24.16 4.79
CA THR A 604 17.40 23.57 4.25
C THR A 604 16.90 22.48 5.20
N GLU A 605 15.73 21.91 4.92
CA GLU A 605 15.36 20.61 5.46
C GLU A 605 16.45 19.58 5.09
N VAL A 606 16.88 18.80 6.08
CA VAL A 606 18.00 17.86 5.96
C VAL A 606 17.57 16.48 6.42
N GLU A 607 17.91 15.50 5.60
CA GLU A 607 17.78 14.08 5.90
C GLU A 607 19.19 13.50 6.03
N ALA A 608 19.45 12.82 7.15
CA ALA A 608 20.76 12.28 7.47
C ALA A 608 20.65 10.93 8.17
N PHE A 609 21.72 10.13 8.11
CA PHE A 609 21.92 9.05 9.05
C PHE A 609 22.80 9.52 10.21
N ALA A 610 22.43 9.18 11.44
CA ALA A 610 23.19 9.45 12.64
C ALA A 610 23.87 8.16 13.16
N LEU A 611 25.15 8.27 13.51
CA LEU A 611 25.92 7.28 14.24
C LEU A 611 26.23 7.81 15.64
N ALA A 612 25.59 7.25 16.65
CA ALA A 612 25.83 7.65 18.04
C ALA A 612 27.27 7.34 18.49
N ALA A 613 27.80 8.18 19.38
CA ALA A 613 29.15 8.06 19.91
C ALA A 613 29.39 6.70 20.57
N ASP A 614 28.45 6.22 21.38
CA ASP A 614 28.54 4.94 22.08
C ASP A 614 28.65 3.75 21.10
N GLU A 615 27.88 3.81 20.01
CA GLU A 615 27.88 2.81 18.95
C GLU A 615 29.19 2.83 18.16
N LEU A 616 29.72 4.01 17.86
CA LEU A 616 31.03 4.16 17.24
C LEU A 616 32.15 3.65 18.17
N LYS A 617 32.07 3.92 19.48
CA LYS A 617 33.05 3.44 20.46
C LYS A 617 33.01 1.92 20.60
N PHE A 618 31.82 1.34 20.59
CA PHE A 618 31.63 -0.11 20.59
C PHE A 618 32.31 -0.74 19.37
N VAL A 619 32.07 -0.19 18.18
CA VAL A 619 32.70 -0.65 16.95
C VAL A 619 34.22 -0.48 17.01
N ALA A 620 34.70 0.66 17.49
CA ALA A 620 36.14 0.91 17.63
C ALA A 620 36.83 -0.08 18.59
N GLY A 621 36.17 -0.41 19.70
CA GLY A 621 36.71 -1.33 20.72
C GLY A 621 36.79 -2.79 20.28
N GLN A 622 35.83 -3.25 19.46
CA GLN A 622 35.79 -4.62 18.94
C GLN A 622 36.90 -4.88 17.91
N PHE A 623 37.33 -3.85 17.18
CA PHE A 623 38.25 -3.99 16.06
C PHE A 623 39.56 -3.25 16.29
N ARG A 624 40.41 -3.79 17.17
CA ARG A 624 41.74 -3.23 17.54
C ARG A 624 42.67 -2.89 16.36
N ARG A 625 42.44 -3.44 15.16
CA ARG A 625 43.16 -3.08 13.93
C ARG A 625 42.94 -1.62 13.49
N LEU A 626 41.89 -0.98 13.99
CA LEU A 626 41.63 0.45 13.82
C LEU A 626 42.72 1.34 14.44
N HIS A 627 43.55 0.82 15.34
CA HIS A 627 44.71 1.53 15.90
C HIS A 627 45.98 1.43 15.02
N SER A 628 45.88 0.96 13.76
CA SER A 628 47.01 0.91 12.84
C SER A 628 47.59 2.31 12.57
N ARG A 629 48.94 2.42 12.52
CA ARG A 629 49.64 3.67 12.18
C ARG A 629 49.20 4.26 10.84
N GLN A 630 48.84 3.41 9.88
CA GLN A 630 48.37 3.84 8.56
C GLN A 630 47.04 4.60 8.66
N VAL A 631 46.10 4.10 9.47
CA VAL A 631 44.78 4.72 9.69
C VAL A 631 44.92 6.06 10.41
N GLN A 632 45.83 6.17 11.39
CA GLN A 632 46.16 7.43 12.07
C GLN A 632 46.79 8.47 11.12
N HIS A 633 47.61 8.04 10.17
CA HIS A 633 48.17 8.92 9.14
C HIS A 633 47.09 9.43 8.18
N THR A 634 46.19 8.55 7.71
CA THR A 634 45.04 8.93 6.89
C THR A 634 44.17 9.95 7.64
N PHE A 635 43.94 9.76 8.94
CA PHE A 635 43.21 10.72 9.77
C PHE A 635 43.86 12.11 9.77
N ARG A 636 45.16 12.20 10.02
CA ARG A 636 45.91 13.49 9.99
C ARG A 636 45.85 14.15 8.62
N PHE A 637 45.87 13.37 7.54
CA PHE A 637 45.90 13.90 6.19
C PHE A 637 44.52 14.39 5.71
N TYR A 638 43.43 13.75 6.14
CA TYR A 638 42.07 14.07 5.67
C TYR A 638 41.24 14.91 6.63
N SER A 639 41.62 15.03 7.90
CA SER A 639 40.94 15.92 8.85
C SER A 639 41.05 17.38 8.42
N GLN A 640 39.89 18.06 8.35
CA GLN A 640 39.85 19.48 7.99
C GLN A 640 40.56 20.34 9.04
N GLN A 641 40.52 19.93 10.32
CA GLN A 641 41.25 20.60 11.40
C GLN A 641 42.75 20.59 11.13
N TRP A 642 43.32 19.41 10.85
CA TRP A 642 44.76 19.26 10.58
C TRP A 642 45.20 19.96 9.29
N ARG A 643 44.35 19.97 8.25
CA ARG A 643 44.59 20.72 7.01
C ARG A 643 44.58 22.22 7.23
N THR A 644 43.58 22.73 7.98
CA THR A 644 43.48 24.15 8.32
C THR A 644 44.67 24.56 9.17
N TRP A 645 45.06 23.74 10.14
CA TRP A 645 46.26 23.95 10.95
C TRP A 645 47.54 23.97 10.12
N ALA A 646 47.73 22.99 9.23
CA ALA A 646 48.87 22.96 8.33
C ALA A 646 48.93 24.22 7.45
N ALA A 647 47.79 24.65 6.91
CA ALA A 647 47.68 25.88 6.14
C ALA A 647 48.05 27.12 7.00
N CYS A 648 47.53 27.23 8.23
CA CYS A 648 47.85 28.32 9.15
C CYS A 648 49.34 28.32 9.52
N PHE A 649 49.95 27.16 9.79
CA PHE A 649 51.38 27.04 10.07
C PHE A 649 52.24 27.45 8.87
N ILE A 650 51.88 27.01 7.66
CA ILE A 650 52.58 27.40 6.42
C ILE A 650 52.45 28.91 6.21
N GLN A 651 51.25 29.47 6.40
CA GLN A 651 51.02 30.91 6.31
C GLN A 651 51.83 31.68 7.37
N ALA A 652 51.93 31.18 8.59
CA ALA A 652 52.75 31.75 9.67
C ALA A 652 54.23 31.78 9.29
N ALA A 653 54.75 30.63 8.86
CA ALA A 653 56.14 30.47 8.45
C ALA A 653 56.48 31.36 7.26
N TRP A 654 55.57 31.45 6.27
CA TRP A 654 55.72 32.33 5.13
C TRP A 654 55.72 33.81 5.53
N ARG A 655 54.80 34.25 6.40
CA ARG A 655 54.77 35.62 6.92
C ARG A 655 56.05 35.95 7.70
N ARG A 656 56.54 35.02 8.52
CA ARG A 656 57.83 35.16 9.23
C ARG A 656 59.00 35.27 8.26
N TYR A 657 59.05 34.44 7.22
CA TYR A 657 60.08 34.50 6.18
C TYR A 657 60.03 35.84 5.41
N MET A 658 58.85 36.27 4.99
CA MET A 658 58.67 37.55 4.29
C MET A 658 59.10 38.74 5.16
N ARG A 659 58.76 38.74 6.47
CA ARG A 659 59.23 39.78 7.40
C ARG A 659 60.75 39.80 7.51
N ARG A 660 61.40 38.63 7.66
CA ARG A 660 62.88 38.56 7.68
C ARG A 660 63.49 39.06 6.37
N LYS A 661 62.91 38.71 5.22
CA LYS A 661 63.39 39.15 3.91
C LYS A 661 63.25 40.67 3.75
N VAL A 662 62.15 41.26 4.23
CA VAL A 662 61.96 42.72 4.23
C VAL A 662 62.98 43.40 5.16
N MET A 663 63.20 42.88 6.37
CA MET A 663 64.23 43.41 7.27
C MET A 663 65.64 43.27 6.69
N GLU A 664 65.93 42.18 5.97
CA GLU A 664 67.23 41.98 5.32
C GLU A 664 67.44 42.93 4.13
N ILE A 665 66.37 43.24 3.38
CA ILE A 665 66.39 44.28 2.34
C ILE A 665 66.60 45.65 2.97
N GLN A 666 65.85 46.01 4.01
CA GLN A 666 66.03 47.26 4.74
C GLN A 666 67.45 47.38 5.31
N ARG A 667 68.01 46.30 5.87
CA ARG A 667 69.38 46.31 6.37
C ARG A 667 70.41 46.49 5.26
N LYS A 668 70.17 45.94 4.07
CA LYS A 668 71.03 46.18 2.89
C LYS A 668 70.89 47.61 2.36
N GLU A 669 69.68 48.17 2.36
CA GLU A 669 69.44 49.57 2.01
C GLU A 669 70.14 50.51 3.02
N GLU A 670 70.04 50.23 4.32
CA GLU A 670 70.75 50.96 5.39
C GLU A 670 72.27 50.80 5.29
N GLU A 671 72.78 49.60 4.97
CA GLU A 671 74.21 49.36 4.74
C GLU A 671 74.72 50.10 3.49
N GLU A 672 73.95 50.13 2.40
CA GLU A 672 74.27 50.90 1.18
C GLU A 672 74.20 52.42 1.41
N GLU A 673 73.24 52.89 2.22
CA GLU A 673 73.11 54.30 2.60
C GLU A 673 74.26 54.74 3.50
N ALA A 674 74.64 53.91 4.48
CA ALA A 674 75.82 54.15 5.33
C ALA A 674 77.14 54.11 4.53
N GLU A 675 77.26 53.26 3.51
CA GLU A 675 78.44 53.22 2.63
C GLU A 675 78.51 54.46 1.72
N ARG A 676 77.36 54.97 1.24
CA ARG A 676 77.28 56.26 0.53
C ARG A 676 77.63 57.44 1.43
N GLU A 677 77.18 57.44 2.69
CA GLU A 677 77.55 58.46 3.67
C GLU A 677 79.05 58.42 4.02
N LEU A 678 79.64 57.22 4.12
CA LEU A 678 81.08 57.04 4.35
C LEU A 678 81.91 57.58 3.17
N LEU A 679 81.48 57.31 1.93
CA LEU A 679 82.12 57.85 0.73
C LEU A 679 81.98 59.38 0.63
N ALA A 680 80.83 59.94 1.03
CA ALA A 680 80.61 61.38 1.11
C ALA A 680 81.50 62.04 2.19
N SER A 681 81.69 61.39 3.35
CA SER A 681 82.57 61.85 4.43
C SER A 681 84.06 61.81 4.06
N ARG A 682 84.45 60.95 3.13
CA ARG A 682 85.85 60.80 2.66
C ARG A 682 86.22 61.80 1.55
N ALA A 683 85.22 62.40 0.90
CA ALA A 683 85.40 63.50 -0.05
C ALA A 683 85.42 64.89 0.63
N GLY A 684 85.07 64.96 1.92
CA GLY A 684 85.06 66.20 2.70
C GLY A 684 86.03 66.17 3.88
N SER A 685 87.16 66.88 3.73
CA SER A 685 87.97 67.48 4.81
C SER A 685 89.28 66.77 5.23
N HIS A 686 90.37 67.52 5.05
CA HIS A 686 91.69 67.38 5.67
C HIS A 686 91.62 67.68 7.17
N GLY A 687 92.38 66.93 7.98
CA GLY A 687 92.97 67.46 9.24
C GLY A 687 92.58 66.76 10.55
N HIS A 688 93.52 65.98 11.06
CA HIS A 688 93.85 65.66 12.47
C HIS A 688 92.74 65.32 13.51
N GLY A 689 92.65 64.01 13.79
CA GLY A 689 92.69 63.38 15.12
C GLY A 689 91.78 63.85 16.26
N SER A 690 90.77 63.05 16.62
CA SER A 690 90.74 62.30 17.90
C SER A 690 89.54 61.33 18.00
N TYR A 691 89.76 60.24 18.73
CA TYR A 691 88.81 59.24 19.28
C TYR A 691 87.91 58.43 18.33
N SER A 692 88.35 57.18 18.13
CA SER A 692 87.65 56.09 17.45
C SER A 692 86.41 55.59 18.24
N ILE A 693 85.29 56.30 18.14
CA ILE A 693 83.97 55.80 18.55
C ILE A 693 83.43 54.76 17.54
N GLY A 694 83.81 54.88 16.27
CA GLY A 694 83.40 53.96 15.19
C GLY A 694 83.91 52.53 15.35
N ALA A 695 85.16 52.34 15.80
CA ALA A 695 85.69 50.98 16.02
C ALA A 695 85.05 50.29 17.24
N ALA A 696 84.62 51.05 18.25
CA ALA A 696 83.90 50.51 19.41
C ALA A 696 82.48 50.07 19.04
N PHE A 697 81.81 50.82 18.15
CA PHE A 697 80.49 50.44 17.61
C PHE A 697 80.56 49.19 16.72
N LEU A 698 81.60 49.06 15.89
CA LEU A 698 81.81 47.88 15.06
C LEU A 698 82.23 46.65 15.87
N ALA A 699 83.05 46.83 16.92
CA ALA A 699 83.45 45.74 17.82
C ALA A 699 82.28 45.22 18.68
N SER A 700 81.37 46.09 19.13
CA SER A 700 80.16 45.67 19.87
C SER A 700 79.16 44.93 18.98
N LYS A 701 79.00 45.34 17.72
CA LYS A 701 78.15 44.66 16.72
C LYS A 701 78.72 43.31 16.30
N PHE A 702 80.06 43.18 16.20
CA PHE A 702 80.73 41.92 15.88
C PHE A 702 80.65 40.93 17.06
N ALA A 703 80.77 41.41 18.30
CA ALA A 703 80.59 40.59 19.50
C ALA A 703 79.14 40.09 19.67
N ALA A 704 78.13 40.91 19.35
CA ALA A 704 76.72 40.51 19.37
C ALA A 704 76.40 39.43 18.31
N ASN A 705 77.01 39.51 17.12
CA ASN A 705 76.85 38.49 16.07
C ASN A 705 77.61 37.18 16.36
N ALA A 706 78.76 37.24 17.03
CA ALA A 706 79.52 36.06 17.44
C ALA A 706 78.83 35.26 18.56
N LEU A 707 78.13 35.95 19.49
CA LEU A 707 77.36 35.31 20.56
C LEU A 707 76.07 34.62 20.07
N ARG A 708 75.44 35.14 19.01
CA ARG A 708 74.28 34.51 18.34
C ARG A 708 74.63 33.17 17.66
N GLY A 709 75.87 33.00 17.22
CA GLY A 709 76.35 31.74 16.61
C GLY A 709 76.51 30.58 17.61
N VAL A 710 76.80 30.88 18.87
CA VAL A 710 77.12 29.86 19.90
C VAL A 710 75.87 29.37 20.64
N HIS A 711 74.80 30.16 20.74
CA HIS A 711 73.52 29.72 21.35
C HIS A 711 72.69 28.78 20.44
N ARG A 712 72.94 28.80 19.13
CA ARG A 712 72.20 27.98 18.15
C ARG A 712 72.46 26.47 18.26
N ASN A 713 73.55 26.05 18.94
CA ASN A 713 73.98 24.65 18.98
C ASN A 713 73.72 23.93 20.32
N ARG A 714 73.08 24.57 21.30
CA ARG A 714 72.91 24.00 22.65
C ARG A 714 71.52 23.41 22.94
N ASN A 715 70.50 23.70 22.12
CA ASN A 715 69.12 23.23 22.34
C ASN A 715 68.69 21.98 21.53
N LEU A 716 69.63 21.27 20.88
CA LEU A 716 69.32 20.07 20.08
C LEU A 716 69.58 18.72 20.79
N LYS A 717 69.89 18.73 22.09
CA LYS A 717 70.09 17.49 22.88
C LYS A 717 69.35 17.54 24.21
N GLY A 718 68.08 17.17 24.18
CA GLY A 718 67.31 16.90 25.40
C GLY A 718 65.85 16.63 25.09
N GLY A 719 65.46 15.36 24.99
CA GLY A 719 64.05 14.99 24.83
C GLY A 719 63.81 13.77 23.93
N ALA A 720 64.55 12.68 24.14
CA ALA A 720 64.18 11.39 23.56
C ALA A 720 63.55 10.51 24.64
N ARG A 721 62.31 10.09 24.34
CA ARG A 721 61.52 8.99 24.93
C ARG A 721 60.68 9.33 26.16
N GLU A 722 59.50 9.87 25.88
CA GLU A 722 58.29 9.52 26.61
C GLU A 722 57.16 9.25 25.61
N LEU A 723 56.38 8.19 25.86
CA LEU A 723 55.31 7.70 24.99
C LEU A 723 54.18 8.73 24.87
N VAL A 724 54.12 9.40 23.73
CA VAL A 724 53.16 10.46 23.40
C VAL A 724 51.72 9.96 23.46
N LYS A 725 50.97 10.39 24.48
CA LYS A 725 49.53 10.67 24.36
C LYS A 725 49.39 11.78 23.32
N LEU A 726 48.46 11.65 22.37
CA LEU A 726 48.19 12.68 21.35
C LEU A 726 47.63 13.94 22.02
N GLN A 727 48.51 14.79 22.53
CA GLN A 727 48.18 16.16 22.90
C GLN A 727 48.37 17.07 21.69
N LYS A 728 47.47 18.05 21.60
CA LYS A 728 47.54 19.23 20.73
C LYS A 728 48.98 19.78 20.73
N PRO A 729 49.64 19.97 19.57
CA PRO A 729 50.91 20.69 19.51
C PRO A 729 50.75 22.09 20.10
N PRO A 730 51.75 22.65 20.81
CA PRO A 730 51.68 24.03 21.28
C PRO A 730 51.40 24.96 20.09
N GLU A 731 50.44 25.86 20.29
CA GLU A 731 49.94 26.73 19.22
C GLU A 731 51.02 27.70 18.75
N PRO A 732 51.07 28.00 17.44
CA PRO A 732 51.95 29.04 16.95
C PRO A 732 51.48 30.40 17.48
N ASP A 733 52.29 31.04 18.32
CA ASP A 733 52.05 32.43 18.73
C ASP A 733 52.28 33.35 17.52
N PHE A 734 51.22 34.05 17.13
CA PHE A 734 51.20 34.99 16.01
C PHE A 734 51.46 36.44 16.44
N SER A 735 51.42 36.70 17.75
CA SER A 735 51.71 37.99 18.39
C SER A 735 53.15 38.09 18.92
N ALA A 736 53.82 36.97 19.16
CA ALA A 736 55.22 36.97 19.55
C ALA A 736 56.10 37.57 18.45
N GLU A 737 56.51 38.82 18.64
CA GLU A 737 57.79 39.29 18.15
C GLU A 737 58.86 38.50 18.92
N ASP A 738 59.40 37.46 18.29
CA ASP A 738 60.56 36.75 18.85
C ASP A 738 61.74 37.73 18.88
N ALA A 739 61.86 38.48 19.98
CA ALA A 739 63.07 39.15 20.39
C ALA A 739 63.95 38.11 21.09
N ASP A 740 64.72 37.35 20.30
CA ASP A 740 65.89 36.57 20.74
C ASP A 740 66.93 36.44 19.60
#